data_AF-A0A932DAD8-F1
#
_entry.id   AF-A0A932DAD8-F1
#
_cell.length_a   1.000
_cell.length_b   1.000
_cell.length_c   1.000
_cell.angle_alpha   90.00
_cell.angle_beta   90.00
_cell.angle_gamma   90.00
#
_symmetry.space_group_name_H-M   'P 1'
#
loop_
_entity.id
_entity.type
_entity.pdbx_description
1 polymer ?
#
loop_
_entity_poly.entity_id
_entity_poly.type
_entity_poly.pdbx_seq_one_letter_code
_entity_poly.pdbx_strand_id
1 'polypeptide(L)'
;MTTWQKPELRTDQAGRRDLVPLLGGEPGSAKRVVSLGGWEERRREIATTIQKILGEPSNKSSSRREEALTSRRSSAQEPGDLSLLTSAAATEVGVFKPALKPPALEVRELGIEDMETYTRRHVRIRSEADDWIPAYVLVPKKLSAPRVPAMICLYQTVAQGKEEPCGMKGDPELAFAVELVKRGYVCLAPDVIGFGERIAPGKQPYDNSLAFFRKHPGWSFMGKMIWDVGRMIDYLETLPFVDAKKIGSIGHSHGAYGTLFATAFEPRLAAAIASCGFTTFRTDPNPERWSHLTALIPQLGFYLPDVASIPFDWQHVLALAAPRKLFVWYTTKDSVFPRTENLDGLLKDVQGVYRLYGAESALAWQSDDGPHKFPRDRREAAYRWLDDNFARLPGSSGRESAPSSLGEKQSRLTSAATAERFQARNSSSENSAKTASAFFPTELVARARANARDHAWAAAIRDSLVAAAKPWMELSDDELWGLMFGSSIRRAWQVWSDGHCPACKKPVPMYEWVPDALKQPWKMRCPQCNELFPKNDFLKFYRSGLNEQLVFEPQRADRSLLFNAEHPDASDPRHRFGVDDGEGYVEDGKRWRFIGAYLIFGQWKQAIVSGIRNLAAAYVATGDPAYAHKAGVLLDRVADLYPTFDVGKDGVMYEGAPRSGYV
;
A
#
# COMPACT_ATOMS: atom_id res chain seq x y z
N MET A 1 0.26 -1.61 21.84
CA MET A 1 1.67 -1.67 21.37
C MET A 1 2.18 -0.28 21.07
N THR A 2 1.39 0.53 20.38
CA THR A 2 1.57 1.97 20.35
C THR A 2 1.03 2.62 21.63
N THR A 3 1.52 3.81 21.96
CA THR A 3 1.03 4.68 23.06
C THR A 3 0.02 5.71 22.55
N TRP A 4 -0.42 5.56 21.30
CA TRP A 4 -1.31 6.49 20.64
C TRP A 4 -2.67 6.58 21.33
N GLN A 5 -3.11 7.80 21.56
CA GLN A 5 -4.49 8.14 21.88
C GLN A 5 -5.07 8.88 20.68
N LYS A 6 -6.38 8.70 20.40
CA LYS A 6 -7.05 9.45 19.33
C LYS A 6 -6.85 10.94 19.62
N PRO A 7 -6.13 11.69 18.77
CA PRO A 7 -5.86 13.09 19.06
C PRO A 7 -7.15 13.90 18.89
N GLU A 8 -7.41 14.82 19.81
CA GLU A 8 -8.52 15.76 19.69
C GLU A 8 -8.16 16.81 18.63
N LEU A 9 -8.41 16.49 17.36
CA LEU A 9 -8.16 17.36 16.23
C LEU A 9 -9.48 17.93 15.73
N ARG A 10 -9.61 19.26 15.79
CA ARG A 10 -10.73 19.99 15.20
C ARG A 10 -10.24 20.68 13.93
N THR A 11 -10.58 20.12 12.77
CA THR A 11 -10.33 20.73 11.47
C THR A 11 -11.65 20.98 10.76
N ASP A 12 -11.66 21.87 9.78
CA ASP A 12 -12.84 22.13 8.95
C ASP A 12 -13.21 20.95 8.05
N GLN A 13 -12.23 20.10 7.75
CA GLN A 13 -12.40 18.88 6.98
C GLN A 13 -12.97 17.71 7.81
N ALA A 14 -12.83 17.73 9.14
CA ALA A 14 -13.32 16.67 10.01
C ALA A 14 -14.86 16.62 10.03
N GLY A 15 -15.42 15.42 9.86
CA GLY A 15 -16.87 15.18 9.75
C GLY A 15 -17.45 15.41 8.35
N ARG A 16 -16.61 15.66 7.33
CA ARG A 16 -17.04 15.96 5.96
C ARG A 16 -16.65 14.86 4.98
N ARG A 17 -17.62 14.40 4.19
CA ARG A 17 -17.41 13.44 3.10
C ARG A 17 -16.95 14.11 1.81
N ASP A 18 -17.37 15.35 1.61
CA ASP A 18 -16.87 16.23 0.57
C ASP A 18 -15.56 16.90 1.00
N LEU A 19 -14.69 17.18 0.02
CA LEU A 19 -13.46 17.93 0.26
C LEU A 19 -13.81 19.41 0.48
N VAL A 20 -13.30 19.97 1.56
CA VAL A 20 -13.43 21.40 1.84
C VAL A 20 -12.32 22.14 1.09
N PRO A 21 -12.60 23.12 0.22
CA PRO A 21 -11.55 23.78 -0.55
C PRO A 21 -10.49 24.44 0.35
N LEU A 22 -9.22 24.31 0.00
CA LEU A 22 -8.07 24.83 0.76
C LEU A 22 -8.12 26.33 0.97
N LEU A 23 -8.61 27.06 -0.04
CA LEU A 23 -8.78 28.52 0.00
C LEU A 23 -10.24 28.96 0.28
N GLY A 24 -11.13 28.00 0.53
CA GLY A 24 -12.58 28.17 0.54
C GLY A 24 -13.17 28.94 1.72
N GLY A 25 -14.46 29.27 1.57
CA GLY A 25 -15.31 30.09 2.43
C GLY A 25 -16.25 30.92 1.55
N GLU A 26 -17.49 31.19 1.99
CA GLU A 26 -18.39 32.08 1.22
C GLU A 26 -17.75 33.48 1.04
N PRO A 27 -18.07 34.22 -0.03
CA PRO A 27 -17.66 35.62 -0.17
C PRO A 27 -18.02 36.42 1.09
N GLY A 28 -17.02 36.98 1.79
CA GLY A 28 -17.20 37.70 3.06
C GLY A 28 -17.07 36.84 4.33
N SER A 29 -16.91 35.52 4.21
CA SER A 29 -16.63 34.65 5.36
C SER A 29 -15.22 34.88 5.92
N ALA A 30 -15.11 35.00 7.24
CA ALA A 30 -13.83 35.09 7.95
C ALA A 30 -12.92 33.85 7.73
N LYS A 31 -13.46 32.75 7.21
CA LYS A 31 -12.71 31.51 6.91
C LYS A 31 -12.07 31.50 5.51
N ARG A 32 -12.40 32.45 4.63
CA ARG A 32 -11.89 32.49 3.25
C ARG A 32 -10.45 32.96 3.22
N VAL A 33 -9.56 32.14 2.67
CA VAL A 33 -8.15 32.48 2.51
C VAL A 33 -7.95 33.20 1.17
N VAL A 34 -7.74 34.52 1.24
CA VAL A 34 -7.55 35.37 0.05
C VAL A 34 -6.15 35.99 -0.04
N SER A 35 -5.29 35.73 0.93
CA SER A 35 -3.92 36.27 0.99
C SER A 35 -2.92 35.18 1.33
N LEU A 36 -1.66 35.41 0.94
CA LEU A 36 -0.55 34.52 1.28
C LEU A 36 -0.38 34.38 2.81
N GLY A 37 -0.54 35.48 3.56
CA GLY A 37 -0.46 35.45 5.02
C GLY A 37 -1.52 34.56 5.68
N GLY A 38 -2.77 34.63 5.22
CA GLY A 38 -3.84 33.75 5.70
C GLY A 38 -3.60 32.28 5.34
N TRP A 39 -2.97 32.01 4.20
CA TRP A 39 -2.57 30.66 3.83
C TRP A 39 -1.45 30.14 4.73
N GLU A 40 -0.42 30.91 5.04
CA GLU A 40 0.68 30.47 5.91
C GLU A 40 0.23 30.16 7.35
N GLU A 41 -0.80 30.84 7.84
CA GLU A 41 -1.45 30.47 9.11
C GLU A 41 -2.13 29.09 9.00
N ARG A 42 -2.98 28.91 8.00
CA ARG A 42 -3.67 27.63 7.74
C ARG A 42 -2.68 26.48 7.46
N ARG A 43 -1.59 26.75 6.75
CA ARG A 43 -0.51 25.78 6.46
C ARG A 43 0.10 25.23 7.74
N ARG A 44 0.32 26.07 8.77
CA ARG A 44 0.83 25.64 10.08
C ARG A 44 -0.14 24.70 10.79
N GLU A 45 -1.44 24.99 10.74
CA GLU A 45 -2.47 24.14 11.35
C GLU A 45 -2.55 22.78 10.67
N ILE A 46 -2.51 22.76 9.33
CA ILE A 46 -2.47 21.54 8.52
C ILE A 46 -1.23 20.71 8.84
N ALA A 47 -0.04 21.31 8.80
CA ALA A 47 1.22 20.64 9.09
C ALA A 47 1.21 20.05 10.50
N THR A 48 0.75 20.81 11.50
CA THR A 48 0.63 20.36 12.90
C THR A 48 -0.34 19.19 13.03
N THR A 49 -1.48 19.25 12.35
CA THR A 49 -2.50 18.18 12.35
C THR A 49 -1.93 16.88 11.80
N ILE A 50 -1.28 16.95 10.63
CA ILE A 50 -0.69 15.77 9.98
C ILE A 50 0.49 15.25 10.81
N GLN A 51 1.36 16.11 11.32
CA GLN A 51 2.49 15.74 12.17
C GLN A 51 2.03 14.99 13.43
N LYS A 52 0.95 15.46 14.09
CA LYS A 52 0.36 14.74 15.22
C LYS A 52 -0.10 13.34 14.84
N ILE A 53 -0.57 13.12 13.62
CA ILE A 53 -1.02 11.82 13.11
C ILE A 53 0.14 10.90 12.72
N LEU A 54 1.18 11.45 12.08
CA LEU A 54 2.39 10.70 11.71
C LEU A 54 3.24 10.34 12.93
N GLY A 55 3.25 11.23 13.92
CA GLY A 55 4.05 11.09 15.12
C GLY A 55 5.51 11.36 14.99
N GLU A 56 6.16 11.22 16.13
CA GLU A 56 7.56 11.51 16.32
C GLU A 56 8.24 10.37 17.07
N PRO A 57 9.54 10.19 16.83
CA PRO A 57 10.30 9.22 17.60
C PRO A 57 10.32 9.68 19.08
N SER A 58 9.88 8.82 19.98
CA SER A 58 9.80 9.11 21.41
C SER A 58 10.84 8.29 22.19
N ASN A 59 11.80 8.95 22.83
CA ASN A 59 12.51 8.32 23.96
C ASN A 59 11.59 8.42 25.18
N LYS A 60 11.35 7.31 25.88
CA LYS A 60 10.67 7.31 27.19
C LYS A 60 11.42 8.22 28.18
N SER A 61 11.11 9.52 28.18
CA SER A 61 11.44 10.52 29.23
C SER A 61 10.84 11.92 28.97
N SER A 62 10.24 12.21 27.82
CA SER A 62 9.78 13.58 27.48
C SER A 62 8.41 13.99 28.03
N SER A 63 7.70 13.12 28.76
CA SER A 63 6.35 13.42 29.28
C SER A 63 6.30 14.53 30.35
N ARG A 64 7.43 15.11 30.77
CA ARG A 64 7.48 16.24 31.71
C ARG A 64 7.83 17.59 31.07
N ARG A 65 8.16 17.64 29.77
CA ARG A 65 8.65 18.89 29.14
C ARG A 65 7.56 19.68 28.41
N GLU A 66 6.49 19.04 27.95
CA GLU A 66 5.40 19.72 27.23
C GLU A 66 4.50 20.56 28.16
N GLU A 67 4.32 20.17 29.42
CA GLU A 67 3.57 20.97 30.41
C GLU A 67 4.30 22.28 30.81
N ALA A 68 5.62 22.35 30.64
CA ALA A 68 6.39 23.55 30.98
C ALA A 68 6.37 24.63 29.89
N LEU A 69 6.18 24.25 28.62
CA LEU A 69 6.23 25.16 27.47
C LEU A 69 4.89 25.85 27.17
N THR A 70 3.77 25.24 27.55
CA THR A 70 2.42 25.84 27.44
C THR A 70 2.18 26.96 28.45
N SER A 71 2.89 26.99 29.58
CA SER A 71 2.75 28.02 30.62
C SER A 71 3.43 29.37 30.31
N ARG A 72 4.29 29.45 29.27
CA ARG A 72 5.08 30.67 28.96
C ARG A 72 4.67 31.43 27.71
N ARG A 73 3.59 31.06 27.02
CA ARG A 73 3.06 31.80 25.85
C ARG A 73 1.79 32.56 26.21
N SER A 74 1.91 33.53 27.12
CA SER A 74 0.85 34.52 27.38
C SER A 74 1.44 35.91 27.59
N SER A 75 2.29 36.39 26.66
CA SER A 75 2.63 37.82 26.53
C SER A 75 3.59 38.05 25.35
N ALA A 76 3.05 38.18 24.14
CA ALA A 76 3.70 38.90 23.04
C ALA A 76 2.69 39.02 21.90
N GLN A 77 2.00 40.16 21.86
CA GLN A 77 1.02 40.51 20.84
C GLN A 77 1.41 41.88 20.33
N GLU A 78 2.06 41.95 19.16
CA GLU A 78 2.03 43.10 18.25
C GLU A 78 2.18 42.62 16.79
N PRO A 79 1.43 43.20 15.83
CA PRO A 79 1.46 42.79 14.44
C PRO A 79 2.60 43.49 13.68
N GLY A 80 3.70 42.78 13.45
CA GLY A 80 4.75 43.22 12.53
C GLY A 80 4.31 43.05 11.07
N ASP A 81 4.55 44.08 10.27
CA ASP A 81 4.24 44.18 8.83
C ASP A 81 4.74 42.96 8.02
N LEU A 82 3.78 42.13 7.59
CA LEU A 82 3.99 40.84 6.89
C LEU A 82 4.18 40.99 5.37
N SER A 83 4.30 42.22 4.86
CA SER A 83 4.44 42.51 3.43
C SER A 83 5.80 42.14 2.82
N LEU A 84 6.77 41.66 3.62
CA LEU A 84 8.16 41.40 3.21
C LEU A 84 8.62 39.93 3.31
N LEU A 85 7.71 38.95 3.45
CA LEU A 85 8.09 37.54 3.40
C LEU A 85 8.55 37.15 1.98
N THR A 86 9.88 37.16 1.77
CA THR A 86 10.51 36.57 0.58
C THR A 86 10.28 35.04 0.55
N SER A 87 10.36 34.43 -0.63
CA SER A 87 10.16 32.98 -0.83
C SER A 87 11.03 32.09 0.08
N ALA A 88 12.17 32.59 0.54
CA ALA A 88 13.05 31.90 1.49
C ALA A 88 12.41 31.71 2.87
N ALA A 89 11.67 32.71 3.40
CA ALA A 89 11.04 32.64 4.72
C ALA A 89 9.79 31.73 4.74
N ALA A 90 9.11 31.58 3.61
CA ALA A 90 8.02 30.61 3.44
C ALA A 90 8.47 29.13 3.46
N THR A 91 9.79 28.88 3.44
CA THR A 91 10.37 27.53 3.43
C THR A 91 10.54 26.92 4.84
N GLU A 92 10.47 27.74 5.90
CA GLU A 92 10.63 27.27 7.29
C GLU A 92 9.32 26.87 7.99
N VAL A 93 8.17 27.09 7.34
CA VAL A 93 6.85 26.85 7.93
C VAL A 93 6.41 25.40 7.66
N GLY A 94 6.38 24.56 8.70
CA GLY A 94 5.96 23.16 8.62
C GLY A 94 7.09 22.12 8.60
N VAL A 95 8.33 22.53 8.90
CA VAL A 95 9.46 21.60 9.07
C VAL A 95 9.10 20.58 10.15
N PHE A 96 9.09 19.29 9.79
CA PHE A 96 9.12 18.22 10.77
C PHE A 96 10.44 18.40 11.55
N LYS A 97 10.35 19.01 12.73
CA LYS A 97 11.46 19.13 13.68
C LYS A 97 11.28 18.00 14.67
N PRO A 98 11.74 16.78 14.36
CA PRO A 98 11.63 15.67 15.30
C PRO A 98 12.27 16.09 16.62
N ALA A 99 11.62 15.77 17.74
CA ALA A 99 12.18 16.02 19.07
C ALA A 99 13.57 15.37 19.28
N LEU A 100 13.92 14.39 18.45
CA LEU A 100 15.24 13.74 18.44
C LEU A 100 16.20 14.41 17.47
N LYS A 101 17.36 14.81 18.01
CA LYS A 101 18.51 15.19 17.20
C LYS A 101 19.05 13.94 16.49
N PRO A 102 19.24 13.95 15.15
CA PRO A 102 19.80 12.80 14.46
C PRO A 102 21.19 12.48 15.01
N PRO A 103 21.59 11.19 15.05
CA PRO A 103 22.96 10.82 15.38
C PRO A 103 23.93 11.46 14.38
N ALA A 104 25.21 11.52 14.74
CA ALA A 104 26.24 11.93 13.79
C ALA A 104 26.13 11.11 12.50
N LEU A 105 26.23 11.79 11.36
CA LEU A 105 26.17 11.14 10.06
C LEU A 105 27.35 10.18 9.92
N GLU A 106 27.04 8.89 9.87
CA GLU A 106 27.98 7.81 9.57
C GLU A 106 27.48 7.10 8.31
N VAL A 107 28.41 6.86 7.37
CA VAL A 107 28.12 6.14 6.13
C VAL A 107 29.16 5.05 5.96
N ARG A 108 28.70 3.84 5.67
CA ARG A 108 29.55 2.68 5.40
C ARG A 108 29.36 2.27 3.95
N GLU A 109 30.43 2.32 3.17
CA GLU A 109 30.43 1.75 1.83
C GLU A 109 30.72 0.25 1.92
N LEU A 110 29.85 -0.55 1.31
CA LEU A 110 29.92 -2.01 1.32
C LEU A 110 30.50 -2.57 0.01
N GLY A 111 30.46 -1.78 -1.07
CA GLY A 111 31.00 -2.17 -2.35
C GLY A 111 30.69 -1.15 -3.44
N ILE A 112 31.48 -1.19 -4.50
CA ILE A 112 31.29 -0.40 -5.72
C ILE A 112 31.26 -1.35 -6.91
N GLU A 113 30.29 -1.16 -7.79
CA GLU A 113 30.19 -1.81 -9.07
C GLU A 113 30.40 -0.78 -10.18
N ASP A 114 31.30 -1.08 -11.11
CA ASP A 114 31.53 -0.27 -12.29
C ASP A 114 30.54 -0.67 -13.39
N MET A 115 29.63 0.23 -13.74
CA MET A 115 28.68 0.03 -14.83
C MET A 115 29.18 0.79 -16.07
N GLU A 116 28.57 0.55 -17.23
CA GLU A 116 29.03 1.16 -18.49
C GLU A 116 29.10 2.71 -18.42
N THR A 117 28.04 3.37 -17.95
CA THR A 117 27.92 4.84 -17.94
C THR A 117 27.91 5.50 -16.56
N TYR A 118 27.89 4.71 -15.49
CA TYR A 118 27.81 5.18 -14.10
C TYR A 118 28.51 4.20 -13.14
N THR A 119 28.69 4.60 -11.89
CA THR A 119 29.10 3.70 -10.80
C THR A 119 27.93 3.46 -9.87
N ARG A 120 27.76 2.24 -9.36
CA ARG A 120 26.75 1.90 -8.35
C ARG A 120 27.46 1.56 -7.04
N ARG A 121 27.23 2.36 -6.01
CA ARG A 121 27.84 2.16 -4.69
C ARG A 121 26.80 1.63 -3.72
N HIS A 122 27.07 0.49 -3.10
CA HIS A 122 26.25 0.00 -2.01
C HIS A 122 26.71 0.67 -0.71
N VAL A 123 25.83 1.42 -0.07
CA VAL A 123 26.12 2.11 1.18
C VAL A 123 25.10 1.77 2.27
N ARG A 124 25.48 1.97 3.52
CA ARG A 124 24.56 2.06 4.67
C ARG A 124 24.71 3.44 5.30
N ILE A 125 23.59 4.14 5.46
CA ILE A 125 23.52 5.48 6.06
C ILE A 125 22.91 5.37 7.45
N ARG A 126 23.58 5.89 8.48
CA ARG A 126 23.11 5.80 9.87
C ARG A 126 21.82 6.61 10.05
N SER A 127 20.71 5.95 10.36
CA SER A 127 19.42 6.63 10.58
C SER A 127 19.16 6.91 12.05
N GLU A 128 19.30 5.89 12.88
CA GLU A 128 19.22 5.96 14.35
C GLU A 128 20.46 5.31 14.96
N ALA A 129 20.62 5.35 16.28
CA ALA A 129 21.79 4.76 16.96
C ALA A 129 22.04 3.28 16.61
N ASP A 130 20.98 2.52 16.39
CA ASP A 130 20.94 1.07 16.11
C ASP A 130 20.26 0.73 14.79
N ASP A 131 19.93 1.71 13.96
CA ASP A 131 19.24 1.52 12.68
C ASP A 131 20.01 2.18 11.52
N TRP A 132 20.06 1.46 10.40
CA TRP A 132 20.79 1.85 9.20
C TRP A 132 19.84 1.78 8.00
N ILE A 133 20.04 2.69 7.05
CA ILE A 133 19.39 2.70 5.75
C ILE A 133 20.37 2.07 4.74
N PRO A 134 20.18 0.82 4.31
CA PRO A 134 20.85 0.26 3.15
C PRO A 134 20.40 1.03 1.91
N ALA A 135 21.31 1.42 1.04
CA ALA A 135 20.99 2.18 -0.17
C ALA A 135 22.00 1.91 -1.29
N TYR A 136 21.55 2.04 -2.53
CA TYR A 136 22.43 2.17 -3.69
C TYR A 136 22.52 3.63 -4.10
N VAL A 137 23.74 4.08 -4.37
CA VAL A 137 24.05 5.42 -4.89
C VAL A 137 24.62 5.26 -6.27
N LEU A 138 23.89 5.73 -7.27
CA LEU A 138 24.27 5.69 -8.68
C LEU A 138 24.84 7.05 -9.06
N VAL A 139 26.11 7.08 -9.46
CA VAL A 139 26.83 8.32 -9.80
C VAL A 139 27.25 8.25 -11.27
N PRO A 140 26.85 9.21 -12.13
CA PRO A 140 27.27 9.24 -13.53
C PRO A 140 28.80 9.30 -13.63
N LYS A 141 29.40 8.55 -14.56
CA LYS A 141 30.86 8.61 -14.79
C LYS A 141 31.29 9.96 -15.33
N LYS A 142 30.44 10.58 -16.15
CA LYS A 142 30.64 11.92 -16.69
C LYS A 142 29.63 12.87 -16.07
N LEU A 143 30.11 13.70 -15.16
CA LEU A 143 29.33 14.82 -14.65
C LEU A 143 29.30 15.93 -15.69
N SER A 144 28.12 16.48 -15.91
CA SER A 144 27.84 17.57 -16.84
C SER A 144 28.15 18.96 -16.25
N ALA A 145 28.37 19.03 -14.93
CA ALA A 145 28.78 20.22 -14.19
C ALA A 145 29.55 19.78 -12.93
N PRO A 146 30.31 20.67 -12.26
CA PRO A 146 31.00 20.35 -11.00
C PRO A 146 30.05 19.85 -9.90
N ARG A 147 28.81 20.35 -9.91
CA ARG A 147 27.71 19.88 -9.06
C ARG A 147 26.49 19.59 -9.91
N VAL A 148 25.90 18.42 -9.72
CA VAL A 148 24.73 17.95 -10.47
C VAL A 148 23.54 17.72 -9.55
N PRO A 149 22.30 17.77 -10.06
CA PRO A 149 21.11 17.43 -9.27
C PRO A 149 21.14 15.98 -8.77
N ALA A 150 20.42 15.72 -7.69
CA ALA A 150 20.24 14.38 -7.15
C ALA A 150 18.77 13.99 -6.98
N MET A 151 18.47 12.70 -7.10
CA MET A 151 17.12 12.16 -6.94
C MET A 151 17.11 11.00 -5.94
N ILE A 152 16.25 11.09 -4.93
CA ILE A 152 15.92 9.98 -4.05
C ILE A 152 14.82 9.14 -4.70
N CYS A 153 15.11 7.87 -4.94
CA CYS A 153 14.32 6.97 -5.77
C CYS A 153 13.56 5.94 -4.92
N LEU A 154 12.28 6.19 -4.63
CA LEU A 154 11.45 5.36 -3.76
C LEU A 154 10.55 4.40 -4.56
N TYR A 155 10.63 3.11 -4.24
CA TYR A 155 9.95 2.03 -4.96
C TYR A 155 8.55 1.70 -4.45
N GLN A 156 7.82 0.87 -5.20
CA GLN A 156 6.47 0.39 -4.87
C GLN A 156 6.47 -0.73 -3.81
N THR A 157 5.35 -1.38 -3.51
CA THR A 157 5.30 -2.39 -2.44
C THR A 157 5.96 -3.72 -2.87
N VAL A 158 7.30 -3.79 -2.83
CA VAL A 158 8.09 -4.94 -3.30
C VAL A 158 9.19 -5.35 -2.32
N ALA A 159 9.32 -6.65 -2.05
CA ALA A 159 10.24 -7.17 -1.03
C ALA A 159 11.72 -6.88 -1.33
N GLN A 160 12.12 -6.89 -2.60
CA GLN A 160 13.49 -6.62 -3.05
C GLN A 160 13.94 -5.17 -2.84
N GLY A 161 12.99 -4.27 -2.57
CA GLY A 161 13.27 -2.87 -2.25
C GLY A 161 14.14 -2.14 -3.27
N LYS A 162 15.28 -1.61 -2.80
CA LYS A 162 16.17 -0.69 -3.56
C LYS A 162 16.69 -1.28 -4.87
N GLU A 163 16.64 -2.61 -5.01
CA GLU A 163 17.03 -3.32 -6.21
C GLU A 163 16.14 -2.99 -7.42
N GLU A 164 14.85 -2.64 -7.23
CA GLU A 164 13.92 -2.30 -8.31
C GLU A 164 14.28 -1.01 -9.05
N PRO A 165 14.40 0.15 -8.40
CA PRO A 165 14.78 1.39 -9.08
C PRO A 165 16.19 1.30 -9.69
N CYS A 166 17.05 0.42 -9.16
CA CYS A 166 18.38 0.12 -9.68
C CYS A 166 18.40 -0.89 -10.85
N GLY A 167 17.23 -1.38 -11.30
CA GLY A 167 17.11 -2.30 -12.42
C GLY A 167 17.72 -3.68 -12.18
N MET A 168 17.83 -4.10 -10.91
CA MET A 168 18.44 -5.37 -10.52
C MET A 168 17.40 -6.48 -10.36
N LYS A 169 16.26 -6.19 -9.71
CA LYS A 169 15.14 -7.11 -9.50
C LYS A 169 13.82 -6.35 -9.43
N GLY A 170 12.72 -6.96 -9.85
CA GLY A 170 11.40 -6.30 -9.85
C GLY A 170 10.97 -5.89 -11.24
N ASP A 171 10.10 -4.89 -11.32
CA ASP A 171 9.60 -4.40 -12.60
C ASP A 171 10.66 -3.56 -13.33
N PRO A 172 11.15 -3.98 -14.51
CA PRO A 172 12.10 -3.19 -15.30
C PRO A 172 11.55 -1.81 -15.71
N GLU A 173 10.22 -1.65 -15.81
CA GLU A 173 9.59 -0.36 -16.08
C GLU A 173 9.78 0.63 -14.93
N LEU A 174 10.13 0.18 -13.73
CA LEU A 174 10.35 1.02 -12.56
C LEU A 174 11.83 1.19 -12.20
N ALA A 175 12.75 0.89 -13.13
CA ALA A 175 14.18 1.13 -12.99
C ALA A 175 14.57 2.64 -13.12
N PHE A 176 13.77 3.54 -12.53
CA PHE A 176 13.90 4.98 -12.74
C PHE A 176 15.20 5.58 -12.17
N ALA A 177 15.89 4.93 -11.21
CA ALA A 177 17.23 5.38 -10.82
C ALA A 177 18.26 5.14 -11.92
N VAL A 178 18.12 4.05 -12.69
CA VAL A 178 18.95 3.78 -13.88
C VAL A 178 18.63 4.76 -15.00
N GLU A 179 17.35 5.06 -15.22
CA GLU A 179 16.93 6.04 -16.23
C GLU A 179 17.46 7.45 -15.90
N LEU A 180 17.35 7.88 -14.63
CA LEU A 180 17.79 9.20 -14.18
C LEU A 180 19.32 9.34 -14.08
N VAL A 181 20.06 8.31 -13.66
CA VAL A 181 21.53 8.41 -13.65
C VAL A 181 22.10 8.58 -15.06
N LYS A 182 21.48 7.91 -16.05
CA LYS A 182 21.83 8.08 -17.47
C LYS A 182 21.51 9.47 -18.01
N ARG A 183 20.61 10.21 -17.35
CA ARG A 183 20.32 11.63 -17.63
C ARG A 183 21.25 12.61 -16.92
N GLY A 184 22.17 12.13 -16.09
CA GLY A 184 23.16 12.96 -15.39
C GLY A 184 22.81 13.32 -13.95
N TYR A 185 21.79 12.68 -13.36
CA TYR A 185 21.45 12.84 -11.94
C TYR A 185 22.27 11.89 -11.07
N VAL A 186 22.64 12.30 -9.87
CA VAL A 186 23.03 11.35 -8.82
C VAL A 186 21.75 10.72 -8.26
N CYS A 187 21.64 9.40 -8.26
CA CYS A 187 20.43 8.72 -7.78
C CYS A 187 20.72 7.94 -6.50
N LEU A 188 19.87 8.09 -5.49
CA LEU A 188 19.95 7.31 -4.25
C LEU A 188 18.67 6.49 -4.11
N ALA A 189 18.80 5.17 -4.21
CA ALA A 189 17.71 4.21 -4.00
C ALA A 189 17.86 3.56 -2.61
N PRO A 190 17.00 3.87 -1.63
CA PRO A 190 17.11 3.36 -0.27
C PRO A 190 16.22 2.15 -0.02
N ASP A 191 16.60 1.25 0.87
CA ASP A 191 15.64 0.36 1.50
C ASP A 191 14.84 1.13 2.57
N VAL A 192 13.59 1.43 2.25
CA VAL A 192 12.65 2.06 3.18
C VAL A 192 12.30 1.10 4.31
N ILE A 193 11.85 1.61 5.46
CA ILE A 193 11.56 0.76 6.62
C ILE A 193 10.52 -0.31 6.27
N GLY A 194 10.81 -1.58 6.61
CA GLY A 194 9.92 -2.71 6.31
C GLY A 194 10.17 -3.39 4.97
N PHE A 195 11.28 -3.11 4.28
CA PHE A 195 11.59 -3.65 2.96
C PHE A 195 13.08 -3.97 2.78
N GLY A 196 13.40 -4.74 1.73
CA GLY A 196 14.76 -5.05 1.31
C GLY A 196 15.62 -5.64 2.42
N GLU A 197 16.80 -5.07 2.64
CA GLU A 197 17.72 -5.49 3.70
C GLU A 197 17.26 -5.16 5.12
N ARG A 198 16.14 -4.44 5.27
CA ARG A 198 15.55 -4.09 6.58
C ARG A 198 14.47 -5.07 7.03
N ILE A 199 14.25 -6.14 6.27
CA ILE A 199 13.47 -7.32 6.67
C ILE A 199 14.33 -8.57 6.54
N ALA A 200 13.94 -9.66 7.21
CA ALA A 200 14.69 -10.91 7.08
C ALA A 200 14.60 -11.45 5.63
N PRO A 201 15.64 -12.14 5.13
CA PRO A 201 15.62 -12.69 3.77
C PRO A 201 14.38 -13.55 3.49
N GLY A 202 13.73 -13.31 2.35
CA GLY A 202 12.52 -14.03 1.93
C GLY A 202 11.22 -13.60 2.63
N LYS A 203 11.25 -12.58 3.49
CA LYS A 203 10.04 -12.03 4.12
C LYS A 203 9.30 -11.06 3.22
N GLN A 204 8.03 -10.86 3.55
CA GLN A 204 7.16 -9.91 2.87
C GLN A 204 7.35 -8.48 3.41
N PRO A 205 6.97 -7.45 2.63
CA PRO A 205 6.87 -6.08 3.12
C PRO A 205 6.20 -5.98 4.50
N TYR A 206 6.72 -5.08 5.34
CA TYR A 206 6.24 -4.84 6.70
C TYR A 206 6.39 -6.00 7.69
N ASP A 207 7.19 -7.03 7.36
CA ASP A 207 7.54 -8.10 8.29
C ASP A 207 8.16 -7.52 9.57
N ASN A 208 7.74 -8.08 10.71
CA ASN A 208 8.18 -7.65 12.04
C ASN A 208 7.97 -6.15 12.35
N SER A 209 7.02 -5.48 11.69
CA SER A 209 6.67 -4.07 11.96
C SER A 209 6.30 -3.78 13.42
N LEU A 210 5.84 -4.77 14.16
CA LEU A 210 5.59 -4.67 15.60
C LEU A 210 6.85 -4.34 16.42
N ALA A 211 8.03 -4.81 16.01
CA ALA A 211 9.27 -4.49 16.71
C ALA A 211 9.55 -3.00 16.68
N PHE A 212 9.31 -2.36 15.52
CA PHE A 212 9.40 -0.91 15.39
C PHE A 212 8.43 -0.20 16.34
N PHE A 213 7.15 -0.57 16.38
CA PHE A 213 6.19 0.10 17.28
C PHE A 213 6.44 -0.16 18.77
N ARG A 214 7.07 -1.28 19.13
CA ARG A 214 7.49 -1.50 20.53
C ARG A 214 8.63 -0.56 20.92
N LYS A 215 9.57 -0.34 20.00
CA LYS A 215 10.70 0.60 20.18
C LYS A 215 10.21 2.06 20.14
N HIS A 216 9.32 2.36 19.21
CA HIS A 216 8.82 3.71 18.87
C HIS A 216 7.29 3.76 18.92
N PRO A 217 6.68 3.70 20.11
CA PRO A 217 5.23 3.54 20.26
C PRO A 217 4.42 4.77 19.84
N GLY A 218 5.05 5.93 19.69
CA GLY A 218 4.46 7.18 19.21
C GLY A 218 4.90 7.57 17.80
N TRP A 219 5.43 6.64 17.00
CA TRP A 219 5.90 6.92 15.65
C TRP A 219 5.26 6.00 14.61
N SER A 220 4.99 6.54 13.42
CA SER A 220 4.49 5.77 12.29
C SER A 220 5.62 5.35 11.34
N PHE A 221 5.38 4.34 10.51
CA PHE A 221 6.30 4.00 9.43
C PHE A 221 6.45 5.16 8.45
N MET A 222 5.36 5.87 8.12
CA MET A 222 5.43 7.06 7.27
C MET A 222 6.31 8.16 7.89
N GLY A 223 6.16 8.43 9.18
CA GLY A 223 7.04 9.37 9.91
C GLY A 223 8.50 8.93 9.89
N LYS A 224 8.77 7.63 10.01
CA LYS A 224 10.12 7.06 9.87
C LYS A 224 10.67 7.21 8.46
N MET A 225 9.84 7.04 7.43
CA MET A 225 10.25 7.24 6.04
C MET A 225 10.64 8.70 5.78
N ILE A 226 9.89 9.67 6.27
CA ILE A 226 10.23 11.10 6.16
C ILE A 226 11.59 11.37 6.84
N TRP A 227 11.78 10.85 8.06
CA TRP A 227 13.06 10.94 8.76
C TRP A 227 14.20 10.31 7.96
N ASP A 228 13.99 9.12 7.40
CA ASP A 228 15.01 8.43 6.59
C ASP A 228 15.36 9.24 5.34
N VAL A 229 14.39 9.88 4.68
CA VAL A 229 14.65 10.79 3.57
C VAL A 229 15.51 11.97 4.02
N GLY A 230 15.23 12.58 5.17
CA GLY A 230 16.09 13.63 5.75
C GLY A 230 17.53 13.17 5.96
N ARG A 231 17.72 11.93 6.46
CA ARG A 231 19.04 11.31 6.63
C ARG A 231 19.76 11.02 5.31
N MET A 232 19.02 10.69 4.25
CA MET A 232 19.56 10.54 2.90
C MET A 232 20.00 11.88 2.32
N ILE A 233 19.24 12.95 2.54
CA ILE A 233 19.62 14.32 2.14
C ILE A 233 20.90 14.73 2.85
N ASP A 234 20.99 14.53 4.17
CA ASP A 234 22.20 14.82 4.94
C ASP A 234 23.44 14.16 4.32
N TYR A 235 23.32 12.91 3.86
CA TYR A 235 24.40 12.23 3.14
C TYR A 235 24.67 12.83 1.76
N LEU A 236 23.64 13.06 0.94
CA LEU A 236 23.79 13.65 -0.38
C LEU A 236 24.48 15.02 -0.33
N GLU A 237 24.19 15.83 0.69
CA GLU A 237 24.83 17.14 0.91
C GLU A 237 26.32 17.04 1.26
N THR A 238 26.81 15.88 1.73
CA THR A 238 28.27 15.64 1.93
C THR A 238 29.01 15.36 0.63
N LEU A 239 28.31 14.96 -0.43
CA LEU A 239 28.94 14.63 -1.70
C LEU A 239 29.30 15.92 -2.44
N PRO A 240 30.59 16.23 -2.68
CA PRO A 240 31.01 17.54 -3.19
C PRO A 240 30.49 17.86 -4.60
N PHE A 241 30.05 16.81 -5.32
CA PHE A 241 29.50 16.85 -6.67
C PHE A 241 27.97 16.85 -6.73
N VAL A 242 27.27 16.86 -5.58
CA VAL A 242 25.81 17.05 -5.53
C VAL A 242 25.49 18.52 -5.27
N ASP A 243 24.55 19.07 -6.04
CA ASP A 243 23.97 20.38 -5.75
C ASP A 243 22.89 20.24 -4.68
N ALA A 244 23.20 20.65 -3.45
CA ALA A 244 22.28 20.61 -2.30
C ALA A 244 20.96 21.36 -2.54
N LYS A 245 20.93 22.33 -3.46
CA LYS A 245 19.71 23.07 -3.81
C LYS A 245 18.84 22.36 -4.85
N LYS A 246 19.31 21.25 -5.42
CA LYS A 246 18.65 20.48 -6.48
C LYS A 246 18.55 18.99 -6.12
N ILE A 247 18.18 18.71 -4.87
CA ILE A 247 17.84 17.36 -4.43
C ILE A 247 16.33 17.19 -4.56
N GLY A 248 15.89 16.21 -5.34
CA GLY A 248 14.48 15.87 -5.50
C GLY A 248 14.18 14.43 -5.08
N SER A 249 12.91 14.05 -5.20
CA SER A 249 12.48 12.66 -4.97
C SER A 249 11.49 12.20 -6.04
N ILE A 250 11.59 10.93 -6.42
CA ILE A 250 10.67 10.28 -7.33
C ILE A 250 10.18 8.99 -6.70
N GLY A 251 8.89 8.69 -6.84
CA GLY A 251 8.40 7.37 -6.47
C GLY A 251 7.11 6.95 -7.15
N HIS A 252 6.87 5.64 -7.12
CA HIS A 252 5.68 4.98 -7.65
C HIS A 252 4.95 4.21 -6.54
N SER A 253 3.61 4.28 -6.50
CA SER A 253 2.79 3.55 -5.53
C SER A 253 3.20 3.86 -4.08
N HIS A 254 3.78 2.89 -3.37
CA HIS A 254 4.38 3.11 -2.06
C HIS A 254 5.39 4.25 -2.02
N GLY A 255 6.28 4.29 -3.00
CA GLY A 255 7.25 5.34 -3.13
C GLY A 255 6.60 6.69 -3.46
N ALA A 256 5.45 6.70 -4.14
CA ALA A 256 4.78 7.95 -4.50
C ALA A 256 4.24 8.66 -3.26
N TYR A 257 3.50 7.98 -2.38
CA TYR A 257 3.08 8.61 -1.13
C TYR A 257 4.26 8.92 -0.20
N GLY A 258 5.31 8.10 -0.20
CA GLY A 258 6.56 8.40 0.52
C GLY A 258 7.18 9.72 0.05
N THR A 259 7.27 9.91 -1.27
CA THR A 259 7.72 11.15 -1.91
C THR A 259 6.84 12.33 -1.53
N LEU A 260 5.51 12.20 -1.62
CA LEU A 260 4.57 13.29 -1.32
C LEU A 260 4.66 13.75 0.14
N PHE A 261 4.66 12.81 1.10
CA PHE A 261 4.80 13.12 2.51
C PHE A 261 6.21 13.66 2.84
N ALA A 262 7.27 13.08 2.28
CA ALA A 262 8.62 13.59 2.46
C ALA A 262 8.71 15.03 1.93
N THR A 263 8.20 15.31 0.73
CA THR A 263 8.16 16.68 0.22
C THR A 263 7.37 17.58 1.14
N ALA A 264 6.19 17.19 1.63
CA ALA A 264 5.42 18.02 2.56
C ALA A 264 6.21 18.47 3.81
N PHE A 265 7.11 17.63 4.34
CA PHE A 265 7.73 17.82 5.66
C PHE A 265 9.26 18.03 5.67
N GLU A 266 9.96 17.71 4.59
CA GLU A 266 11.39 17.92 4.41
C GLU A 266 11.63 19.09 3.45
N PRO A 267 11.91 20.30 3.97
CA PRO A 267 12.01 21.53 3.17
C PRO A 267 13.15 21.50 2.14
N ARG A 268 14.19 20.66 2.33
CA ARG A 268 15.34 20.57 1.42
C ARG A 268 15.04 19.84 0.11
N LEU A 269 13.92 19.15 0.00
CA LEU A 269 13.47 18.59 -1.28
C LEU A 269 12.99 19.69 -2.21
N ALA A 270 13.72 19.91 -3.30
CA ALA A 270 13.47 20.96 -4.28
C ALA A 270 12.42 20.59 -5.35
N ALA A 271 12.27 19.29 -5.66
CA ALA A 271 11.24 18.78 -6.58
C ALA A 271 10.78 17.37 -6.24
N ALA A 272 9.56 17.03 -6.65
CA ALA A 272 8.96 15.71 -6.47
C ALA A 272 8.24 15.22 -7.72
N ILE A 273 8.38 13.92 -8.02
CA ILE A 273 7.56 13.19 -9.00
C ILE A 273 6.86 12.05 -8.26
N ALA A 274 5.54 12.05 -8.25
CA ALA A 274 4.73 11.01 -7.62
C ALA A 274 3.82 10.34 -8.65
N SER A 275 3.91 9.01 -8.75
CA SER A 275 3.15 8.22 -9.72
C SER A 275 2.24 7.20 -9.05
N CYS A 276 0.94 7.26 -9.36
CA CYS A 276 -0.09 6.34 -8.86
C CYS A 276 0.00 6.16 -7.33
N GLY A 277 0.02 7.27 -6.59
CA GLY A 277 0.31 7.23 -5.15
C GLY A 277 -0.89 7.30 -4.23
N PHE A 278 -2.05 7.73 -4.73
CA PHE A 278 -3.20 7.96 -3.87
C PHE A 278 -4.52 8.03 -4.64
N THR A 279 -5.59 7.69 -3.91
CA THR A 279 -6.93 8.24 -4.07
C THR A 279 -7.27 8.97 -2.78
N THR A 280 -8.29 9.83 -2.78
CA THR A 280 -8.64 10.60 -1.57
C THR A 280 -9.05 9.66 -0.44
N PHE A 281 -8.74 9.98 0.83
CA PHE A 281 -9.16 9.12 1.94
C PHE A 281 -10.69 9.00 2.00
N ARG A 282 -11.43 10.03 1.55
CA ARG A 282 -12.90 10.06 1.56
C ARG A 282 -13.51 9.12 0.53
N THR A 283 -12.82 8.88 -0.58
CA THR A 283 -13.31 8.02 -1.66
C THR A 283 -12.67 6.63 -1.65
N ASP A 284 -11.62 6.42 -0.86
CA ASP A 284 -10.92 5.15 -0.80
C ASP A 284 -11.86 4.00 -0.42
N PRO A 285 -11.99 2.95 -1.26
CA PRO A 285 -12.80 1.79 -0.91
C PRO A 285 -12.13 0.87 0.15
N ASN A 286 -10.83 1.04 0.41
CA ASN A 286 -10.07 0.22 1.35
C ASN A 286 -9.22 1.09 2.29
N PRO A 287 -9.82 2.03 3.05
CA PRO A 287 -9.09 3.04 3.80
C PRO A 287 -8.21 2.47 4.93
N GLU A 288 -8.47 1.23 5.38
CA GLU A 288 -7.68 0.51 6.38
C GLU A 288 -6.23 0.28 5.93
N ARG A 289 -5.96 0.30 4.62
CA ARG A 289 -4.61 0.18 4.06
C ARG A 289 -3.67 1.28 4.52
N TRP A 290 -4.18 2.44 4.88
CA TRP A 290 -3.38 3.55 5.39
C TRP A 290 -3.03 3.40 6.87
N SER A 291 -3.68 2.48 7.61
CA SER A 291 -3.57 2.41 9.07
C SER A 291 -3.13 1.07 9.64
N HIS A 292 -3.98 0.04 9.58
CA HIS A 292 -3.79 -1.22 10.30
C HIS A 292 -3.83 -2.47 9.42
N LEU A 293 -4.27 -2.35 8.16
CA LEU A 293 -4.03 -3.39 7.15
C LEU A 293 -2.56 -3.39 6.71
N THR A 294 -1.94 -2.20 6.69
CA THR A 294 -0.48 -2.05 6.64
C THR A 294 -0.01 -1.39 7.93
N ALA A 295 1.29 -1.43 8.24
CA ALA A 295 1.86 -0.71 9.38
C ALA A 295 2.08 0.80 9.12
N LEU A 296 1.46 1.40 8.08
CA LEU A 296 1.91 2.67 7.55
C LEU A 296 1.65 3.88 8.49
N ILE A 297 0.38 4.15 8.83
CA ILE A 297 -0.04 5.28 9.70
C ILE A 297 -1.08 4.80 10.73
N PRO A 298 -0.66 4.10 11.81
CA PRO A 298 -1.58 3.45 12.75
C PRO A 298 -2.68 4.35 13.33
N GLN A 299 -2.41 5.64 13.57
CA GLN A 299 -3.39 6.57 14.14
C GLN A 299 -4.58 6.86 13.24
N LEU A 300 -4.45 6.72 11.91
CA LEU A 300 -5.60 6.83 11.02
C LEU A 300 -6.69 5.80 11.38
N GLY A 301 -6.32 4.67 12.00
CA GLY A 301 -7.25 3.66 12.48
C GLY A 301 -8.26 4.15 13.51
N PHE A 302 -7.98 5.23 14.27
CA PHE A 302 -8.93 5.82 15.21
C PHE A 302 -10.09 6.59 14.54
N TYR A 303 -9.96 6.85 13.25
CA TYR A 303 -10.95 7.52 12.43
C TYR A 303 -11.72 6.54 11.55
N LEU A 304 -11.21 5.30 11.39
CA LEU A 304 -11.86 4.28 10.56
C LEU A 304 -12.91 3.48 11.35
N PRO A 305 -13.97 3.00 10.69
CA PRO A 305 -14.24 3.07 9.25
C PRO A 305 -14.85 4.41 8.77
N ASP A 306 -15.11 5.36 9.67
CA ASP A 306 -15.69 6.65 9.31
C ASP A 306 -14.66 7.62 8.67
N VAL A 307 -14.41 7.44 7.37
CA VAL A 307 -13.49 8.28 6.59
C VAL A 307 -13.79 9.78 6.66
N ALA A 308 -15.05 10.17 6.94
CA ALA A 308 -15.41 11.57 7.13
C ALA A 308 -14.76 12.17 8.37
N SER A 309 -14.51 11.36 9.41
CA SER A 309 -13.88 11.81 10.66
C SER A 309 -12.38 12.09 10.53
N ILE A 310 -11.73 11.66 9.43
CA ILE A 310 -10.31 11.92 9.19
C ILE A 310 -10.11 13.45 9.07
N PRO A 311 -9.14 14.05 9.77
CA PRO A 311 -9.04 15.52 9.86
C PRO A 311 -8.32 16.20 8.70
N PHE A 312 -7.74 15.46 7.75
CA PHE A 312 -7.07 16.00 6.56
C PHE A 312 -7.21 15.03 5.38
N ASP A 313 -7.04 15.49 4.14
CA ASP A 313 -6.95 14.68 2.90
C ASP A 313 -5.67 15.01 2.12
N TRP A 314 -5.42 14.31 1.02
CA TRP A 314 -4.29 14.48 0.11
C TRP A 314 -4.11 15.90 -0.39
N GLN A 315 -5.18 16.67 -0.63
CA GLN A 315 -5.07 18.08 -0.99
C GLN A 315 -4.26 18.88 0.04
N HIS A 316 -4.41 18.54 1.32
CA HIS A 316 -3.67 19.18 2.41
C HIS A 316 -2.20 18.78 2.37
N VAL A 317 -1.89 17.50 2.13
CA VAL A 317 -0.50 17.00 2.00
C VAL A 317 0.20 17.68 0.82
N LEU A 318 -0.45 17.73 -0.35
CA LEU A 318 0.09 18.35 -1.56
C LEU A 318 0.29 19.85 -1.40
N ALA A 319 -0.64 20.55 -0.74
CA ALA A 319 -0.53 21.98 -0.52
C ALA A 319 0.63 22.38 0.40
N LEU A 320 1.05 21.51 1.33
CA LEU A 320 2.26 21.72 2.14
C LEU A 320 3.55 21.74 1.30
N ALA A 321 3.54 21.17 0.09
CA ALA A 321 4.68 21.23 -0.81
C ALA A 321 4.89 22.64 -1.40
N ALA A 322 3.85 23.46 -1.52
CA ALA A 322 3.94 24.78 -2.13
C ALA A 322 5.03 25.66 -1.47
N PRO A 323 5.79 26.46 -2.26
CA PRO A 323 5.77 26.59 -3.72
C PRO A 323 6.70 25.61 -4.46
N ARG A 324 7.15 24.52 -3.83
CA ARG A 324 8.15 23.61 -4.39
C ARG A 324 7.57 22.77 -5.52
N LYS A 325 8.45 22.35 -6.43
CA LYS A 325 8.07 21.71 -7.68
C LYS A 325 7.45 20.34 -7.42
N LEU A 326 6.25 20.12 -7.93
CA LEU A 326 5.54 18.85 -7.76
C LEU A 326 4.90 18.41 -9.08
N PHE A 327 5.21 17.18 -9.50
CA PHE A 327 4.59 16.50 -10.62
C PHE A 327 3.80 15.29 -10.12
N VAL A 328 2.52 15.21 -10.47
CA VAL A 328 1.64 14.08 -10.13
C VAL A 328 1.19 13.34 -11.39
N TRP A 329 1.41 12.03 -11.40
CA TRP A 329 0.85 11.11 -12.40
C TRP A 329 -0.14 10.18 -11.73
N TYR A 330 -1.30 9.96 -12.34
CA TYR A 330 -2.24 8.91 -11.92
C TYR A 330 -2.93 8.30 -13.14
N THR A 331 -3.41 7.07 -13.00
CA THR A 331 -4.19 6.40 -14.03
C THR A 331 -5.63 6.20 -13.57
N THR A 332 -6.60 6.33 -14.47
CA THR A 332 -8.03 6.36 -14.10
C THR A 332 -8.62 4.97 -13.83
N LYS A 333 -7.94 3.90 -14.26
CA LYS A 333 -8.33 2.48 -14.05
C LYS A 333 -7.35 1.78 -13.10
N ASP A 334 -6.76 2.54 -12.20
CA ASP A 334 -5.91 2.04 -11.13
C ASP A 334 -6.74 1.20 -10.14
N SER A 335 -6.46 -0.10 -10.05
CA SER A 335 -7.14 -1.00 -9.11
C SER A 335 -6.65 -0.88 -7.67
N VAL A 336 -5.48 -0.27 -7.46
CA VAL A 336 -4.89 -0.01 -6.14
C VAL A 336 -5.39 1.31 -5.58
N PHE A 337 -5.43 2.36 -6.42
CA PHE A 337 -5.92 3.70 -6.07
C PHE A 337 -7.13 4.10 -6.95
N PRO A 338 -8.27 3.41 -6.83
CA PRO A 338 -9.45 3.67 -7.66
C PRO A 338 -10.17 4.96 -7.26
N ARG A 339 -11.19 5.34 -8.03
CA ARG A 339 -12.03 6.53 -7.83
C ARG A 339 -11.25 7.84 -7.94
N THR A 340 -10.58 8.02 -9.07
CA THR A 340 -9.72 9.17 -9.34
C THR A 340 -10.48 10.37 -9.93
N GLU A 341 -11.81 10.30 -10.03
CA GLU A 341 -12.62 11.32 -10.74
C GLU A 341 -12.55 12.69 -10.06
N ASN A 342 -12.28 12.74 -8.75
CA ASN A 342 -12.11 13.97 -8.00
C ASN A 342 -10.68 14.52 -7.99
N LEU A 343 -9.68 13.79 -8.51
CA LEU A 343 -8.28 14.18 -8.41
C LEU A 343 -7.93 15.43 -9.22
N ASP A 344 -8.55 15.63 -10.39
CA ASP A 344 -8.32 16.84 -11.18
C ASP A 344 -8.86 18.09 -10.47
N GLY A 345 -10.06 18.00 -9.88
CA GLY A 345 -10.63 19.08 -9.06
C GLY A 345 -9.80 19.36 -7.80
N LEU A 346 -9.31 18.30 -7.16
CA LEU A 346 -8.40 18.39 -6.02
C LEU A 346 -7.10 19.11 -6.39
N LEU A 347 -6.48 18.74 -7.52
CA LEU A 347 -5.21 19.34 -7.97
C LEU A 347 -5.38 20.79 -8.39
N LYS A 348 -6.54 21.17 -8.95
CA LYS A 348 -6.91 22.58 -9.20
C LYS A 348 -7.06 23.39 -7.91
N ASP A 349 -7.62 22.82 -6.85
CA ASP A 349 -7.68 23.47 -5.53
C ASP A 349 -6.27 23.70 -4.95
N VAL A 350 -5.39 22.69 -5.05
CA VAL A 350 -3.97 22.82 -4.66
C VAL A 350 -3.25 23.87 -5.54
N GLN A 351 -3.52 23.92 -6.85
CA GLN A 351 -2.96 24.94 -7.74
C GLN A 351 -3.36 26.37 -7.30
N GLY A 352 -4.55 26.54 -6.73
CA GLY A 352 -4.98 27.79 -6.10
C GLY A 352 -4.03 28.23 -4.98
N VAL A 353 -3.53 27.30 -4.16
CA VAL A 353 -2.49 27.59 -3.16
C VAL A 353 -1.19 28.02 -3.83
N TYR A 354 -0.74 27.30 -4.86
CA TYR A 354 0.48 27.67 -5.60
C TYR A 354 0.38 29.08 -6.25
N ARG A 355 -0.82 29.51 -6.65
CA ARG A 355 -1.10 30.87 -7.15
C ARG A 355 -0.81 31.95 -6.11
N LEU A 356 -1.09 31.71 -4.84
CA LEU A 356 -0.78 32.68 -3.78
C LEU A 356 0.72 32.97 -3.66
N TYR A 357 1.56 32.03 -4.09
CA TYR A 357 3.02 32.18 -4.15
C TYR A 357 3.53 32.69 -5.51
N GLY A 358 2.64 32.94 -6.48
CA GLY A 358 3.03 33.21 -7.87
C GLY A 358 3.74 32.03 -8.55
N ALA A 359 3.51 30.80 -8.08
CA ALA A 359 4.25 29.60 -8.48
C ALA A 359 3.36 28.55 -9.16
N GLU A 360 2.27 28.95 -9.83
CA GLU A 360 1.30 28.02 -10.44
C GLU A 360 1.93 26.95 -11.33
N SER A 361 2.97 27.31 -12.09
CA SER A 361 3.70 26.41 -12.99
C SER A 361 4.58 25.38 -12.28
N ALA A 362 4.81 25.54 -10.96
CA ALA A 362 5.57 24.58 -10.16
C ALA A 362 4.74 23.34 -9.79
N LEU A 363 3.40 23.38 -9.93
CA LEU A 363 2.54 22.21 -9.85
C LEU A 363 2.13 21.77 -11.25
N ALA A 364 2.42 20.52 -11.60
CA ALA A 364 1.95 19.89 -12.82
C ALA A 364 1.33 18.53 -12.51
N TRP A 365 0.31 18.14 -13.28
CA TRP A 365 -0.22 16.79 -13.23
C TRP A 365 -0.64 16.31 -14.61
N GLN A 366 -0.63 15.00 -14.78
CA GLN A 366 -1.11 14.32 -15.97
C GLN A 366 -1.81 13.02 -15.56
N SER A 367 -2.77 12.60 -16.37
CA SER A 367 -3.46 11.34 -16.18
C SER A 367 -3.88 10.74 -17.52
N ASP A 368 -3.93 9.42 -17.58
CA ASP A 368 -4.53 8.66 -18.67
C ASP A 368 -5.39 7.51 -18.15
N ASP A 369 -6.20 6.98 -19.04
CA ASP A 369 -6.79 5.66 -18.88
C ASP A 369 -5.71 4.57 -18.85
N GLY A 370 -5.69 3.78 -17.79
CA GLY A 370 -4.74 2.68 -17.68
C GLY A 370 -4.73 2.03 -16.29
N PRO A 371 -4.05 0.88 -16.16
CA PRO A 371 -3.88 0.19 -14.88
C PRO A 371 -2.89 0.92 -13.97
N HIS A 372 -2.63 0.37 -12.79
CA HIS A 372 -1.63 0.85 -11.83
C HIS A 372 -0.20 0.79 -12.40
N LYS A 373 0.18 1.79 -13.19
CA LYS A 373 1.42 1.81 -13.97
C LYS A 373 1.97 3.23 -14.16
N PHE A 374 3.26 3.30 -14.42
CA PHE A 374 3.92 4.52 -14.88
C PHE A 374 4.54 4.29 -16.26
N PRO A 375 3.78 4.42 -17.37
CA PRO A 375 4.28 4.09 -18.72
C PRO A 375 5.50 4.90 -19.14
N ARG A 376 6.35 4.34 -20.01
CA ARG A 376 7.64 4.94 -20.41
C ARG A 376 7.50 6.36 -20.96
N ASP A 377 6.59 6.59 -21.89
CA ASP A 377 6.34 7.90 -22.49
C ASP A 377 5.89 8.94 -21.45
N ARG A 378 5.14 8.50 -20.44
CA ARG A 378 4.67 9.33 -19.32
C ARG A 378 5.79 9.59 -18.29
N ARG A 379 6.64 8.60 -18.00
CA ARG A 379 7.89 8.79 -17.24
C ARG A 379 8.81 9.80 -17.92
N GLU A 380 9.00 9.67 -19.23
CA GLU A 380 9.79 10.58 -20.05
C GLU A 380 9.24 12.02 -20.05
N ALA A 381 7.91 12.19 -20.01
CA ALA A 381 7.30 13.50 -19.82
C ALA A 381 7.61 14.08 -18.43
N ALA A 382 7.50 13.28 -17.37
CA ALA A 382 7.84 13.70 -16.01
C ALA A 382 9.33 14.06 -15.88
N TYR A 383 10.23 13.30 -16.52
CA TYR A 383 11.66 13.62 -16.53
C TYR A 383 11.96 14.92 -17.27
N ARG A 384 11.33 15.17 -18.42
CA ARG A 384 11.50 16.45 -19.12
C ARG A 384 11.02 17.62 -18.28
N TRP A 385 9.87 17.47 -17.62
CA TRP A 385 9.37 18.47 -16.68
C TRP A 385 10.38 18.72 -15.54
N LEU A 386 11.01 17.66 -15.00
CA LEU A 386 12.05 17.78 -13.97
C LEU A 386 13.30 18.49 -14.51
N ASP A 387 13.77 18.11 -15.70
CA ASP A 387 14.94 18.68 -16.38
C ASP A 387 14.77 20.19 -16.60
N ASP A 388 13.58 20.62 -17.02
CA ASP A 388 13.25 22.04 -17.21
C ASP A 388 13.18 22.77 -15.86
N ASN A 389 12.64 22.12 -14.82
CA ASN A 389 12.50 22.71 -13.49
C ASN A 389 13.80 22.76 -12.69
N PHE A 390 14.77 21.90 -12.95
CA PHE A 390 16.13 21.99 -12.40
C PHE A 390 17.09 22.78 -13.30
N ALA A 391 16.66 23.14 -14.51
CA ALA A 391 17.36 23.83 -15.58
C ALA A 391 18.65 23.12 -16.06
N ARG A 392 18.49 22.44 -17.21
CA ARG A 392 19.41 22.02 -18.29
C ARG A 392 20.92 21.96 -18.00
N LEU A 393 21.41 20.72 -17.95
CA LEU A 393 22.78 20.37 -18.34
C LEU A 393 22.90 20.52 -19.88
N PRO A 394 23.92 21.22 -20.42
CA PRO A 394 24.16 21.22 -21.85
C PRO A 394 24.70 19.84 -22.25
N GLY A 395 23.96 19.07 -23.07
CA GLY A 395 24.52 17.82 -23.61
C GLY A 395 23.61 16.77 -24.26
N SER A 396 22.28 16.88 -24.28
CA SER A 396 21.43 15.85 -24.91
C SER A 396 20.83 16.30 -26.24
N SER A 397 21.68 16.58 -27.22
CA SER A 397 21.30 16.50 -28.63
C SER A 397 21.79 15.15 -29.17
N GLY A 398 20.92 14.15 -29.12
CA GLY A 398 21.18 12.82 -29.64
C GLY A 398 19.86 12.13 -29.94
N ARG A 399 19.23 12.50 -31.07
CA ARG A 399 18.27 11.63 -31.72
C ARG A 399 19.04 10.43 -32.22
N GLU A 400 18.74 9.24 -31.72
CA GLU A 400 19.03 8.00 -32.43
C GLU A 400 17.93 6.98 -32.17
N SER A 401 17.42 6.47 -33.29
CA SER A 401 16.40 5.44 -33.45
C SER A 401 16.82 4.11 -32.85
N ALA A 402 15.89 3.42 -32.20
CA ALA A 402 16.07 2.07 -31.70
C ALA A 402 16.34 1.06 -32.82
N PRO A 403 17.28 0.11 -32.64
CA PRO A 403 17.26 -1.17 -33.31
C PRO A 403 16.66 -2.25 -32.41
N SER A 404 15.84 -3.07 -33.05
CA SER A 404 15.24 -4.31 -32.58
C SER A 404 16.25 -5.46 -32.47
N SER A 405 15.86 -6.45 -31.65
CA SER A 405 16.33 -7.84 -31.59
C SER A 405 17.56 -8.14 -30.72
N LEU A 406 17.39 -9.16 -29.88
CA LEU A 406 18.33 -10.16 -29.34
C LEU A 406 17.54 -10.80 -28.17
N GLY A 407 17.09 -12.05 -28.23
CA GLY A 407 17.81 -13.24 -28.65
C GLY A 407 17.98 -14.11 -27.40
N GLU A 408 17.17 -15.16 -27.29
CA GLU A 408 17.18 -16.14 -26.22
C GLU A 408 18.56 -16.75 -25.99
N LYS A 409 18.93 -16.97 -24.72
CA LYS A 409 19.69 -18.18 -24.31
C LYS A 409 19.62 -18.40 -22.79
N GLN A 410 18.77 -19.34 -22.44
CA GLN A 410 18.78 -20.11 -21.19
C GLN A 410 20.12 -20.85 -21.03
N SER A 411 20.66 -20.88 -19.81
CA SER A 411 21.56 -21.96 -19.39
C SER A 411 21.21 -22.41 -17.97
N ARG A 412 21.23 -23.73 -17.81
CA ARG A 412 20.81 -24.54 -16.68
C ARG A 412 21.96 -24.67 -15.68
N LEU A 413 21.66 -24.62 -14.38
CA LEU A 413 22.42 -25.33 -13.33
C LEU A 413 21.43 -25.91 -12.30
N THR A 414 21.19 -27.21 -12.43
CA THR A 414 20.75 -28.17 -11.39
C THR A 414 21.90 -28.34 -10.38
N SER A 415 21.79 -28.81 -9.14
CA SER A 415 20.75 -29.43 -8.31
C SER A 415 21.38 -29.71 -6.93
N ALA A 416 20.52 -29.95 -5.93
CA ALA A 416 20.76 -30.89 -4.82
C ALA A 416 21.91 -30.59 -3.84
N ALA A 417 21.69 -29.68 -2.88
CA ALA A 417 22.41 -29.69 -1.60
C ALA A 417 21.63 -29.08 -0.41
N THR A 418 20.39 -28.62 -0.59
CA THR A 418 19.69 -27.80 0.41
C THR A 418 18.62 -28.53 1.21
N ALA A 419 18.35 -29.80 0.91
CA ALA A 419 17.23 -30.54 1.52
C ALA A 419 17.54 -31.14 2.92
N GLU A 420 18.80 -31.37 3.28
CA GLU A 420 19.13 -32.09 4.52
C GLU A 420 19.33 -31.19 5.76
N ARG A 421 19.41 -29.86 5.60
CA ARG A 421 19.58 -28.93 6.73
C ARG A 421 18.27 -28.49 7.40
N PHE A 422 17.11 -28.91 6.90
CA PHE A 422 15.81 -28.43 7.38
C PHE A 422 15.21 -29.26 8.53
N GLN A 423 15.66 -30.50 8.75
CA GLN A 423 15.07 -31.38 9.77
C GLN A 423 15.74 -31.32 11.15
N ALA A 424 16.94 -30.74 11.28
CA ALA A 424 17.71 -30.77 12.53
C ALA A 424 17.41 -29.61 13.52
N ARG A 425 16.48 -28.69 13.22
CA ARG A 425 16.22 -27.50 14.07
C ARG A 425 14.90 -27.50 14.86
N ASN A 426 14.07 -28.54 14.73
CA ASN A 426 12.77 -28.61 15.40
C ASN A 426 12.72 -29.53 16.63
N SER A 427 13.86 -30.01 17.14
CA SER A 427 13.88 -30.93 18.29
C SER A 427 14.33 -30.29 19.62
N SER A 428 14.32 -28.97 19.76
CA SER A 428 14.68 -28.33 21.05
C SER A 428 13.93 -27.03 21.36
N SER A 429 12.60 -27.09 21.45
CA SER A 429 11.85 -26.08 22.21
C SER A 429 10.63 -26.70 22.91
N GLU A 430 10.90 -27.51 23.92
CA GLU A 430 9.91 -27.69 25.00
C GLU A 430 9.85 -26.38 25.80
N ASN A 431 8.62 -25.92 26.10
CA ASN A 431 8.23 -24.78 26.94
C ASN A 431 8.25 -23.35 26.36
N SER A 432 7.30 -23.06 25.46
CA SER A 432 6.67 -21.72 25.42
C SER A 432 5.20 -21.84 24.99
N ALA A 433 4.35 -22.42 25.84
CA ALA A 433 2.91 -22.33 25.64
C ALA A 433 2.48 -20.86 25.75
N LYS A 434 1.76 -20.36 24.73
CA LYS A 434 1.24 -18.98 24.70
C LYS A 434 0.16 -18.83 25.76
N THR A 435 0.46 -18.13 26.86
CA THR A 435 -0.47 -17.94 27.99
C THR A 435 -1.38 -16.72 27.86
N ALA A 436 -1.12 -15.82 26.91
CA ALA A 436 -1.93 -14.63 26.65
C ALA A 436 -1.84 -14.14 25.19
N SER A 437 -2.81 -13.33 24.77
CA SER A 437 -2.80 -12.68 23.44
C SER A 437 -1.71 -11.60 23.35
N ALA A 438 -0.83 -11.71 22.36
CA ALA A 438 0.23 -10.72 22.10
C ALA A 438 -0.28 -9.47 21.34
N PHE A 439 -1.42 -9.59 20.64
CA PHE A 439 -2.00 -8.52 19.82
C PHE A 439 -3.08 -7.73 20.59
N PHE A 440 -3.82 -8.41 21.47
CA PHE A 440 -4.90 -7.83 22.28
C PHE A 440 -4.67 -8.15 23.77
N PRO A 441 -3.81 -7.39 24.47
CA PRO A 441 -3.58 -7.59 25.90
C PRO A 441 -4.89 -7.49 26.69
N THR A 442 -5.03 -8.30 27.74
CA THR A 442 -6.28 -8.40 28.54
C THR A 442 -6.75 -7.03 29.05
N GLU A 443 -5.83 -6.17 29.48
CA GLU A 443 -6.14 -4.81 29.94
C GLU A 443 -6.73 -3.92 28.82
N LEU A 444 -6.19 -4.03 27.60
CA LEU A 444 -6.69 -3.26 26.46
C LEU A 444 -8.10 -3.71 26.06
N VAL A 445 -8.34 -5.02 26.07
CA VAL A 445 -9.66 -5.59 25.81
C VAL A 445 -10.65 -5.17 26.89
N ALA A 446 -10.26 -5.23 28.17
CA ALA A 446 -11.10 -4.77 29.27
C ALA A 446 -11.48 -3.29 29.12
N ARG A 447 -10.53 -2.43 28.74
CA ARG A 447 -10.79 -1.00 28.50
C ARG A 447 -11.66 -0.76 27.28
N ALA A 448 -11.44 -1.48 26.18
CA ALA A 448 -12.28 -1.37 24.98
C ALA A 448 -13.74 -1.74 25.28
N ARG A 449 -13.96 -2.80 26.06
CA ARG A 449 -15.29 -3.23 26.52
C ARG A 449 -15.91 -2.25 27.51
N ALA A 450 -15.13 -1.67 28.41
CA ALA A 450 -15.60 -0.59 29.30
C ALA A 450 -16.07 0.61 28.49
N ASN A 451 -15.25 1.09 27.55
CA ASN A 451 -15.62 2.18 26.66
C ASN A 451 -16.92 1.88 25.89
N ALA A 452 -17.08 0.66 25.38
CA ALA A 452 -18.30 0.26 24.66
C ALA A 452 -19.56 0.17 25.55
N ARG A 453 -19.41 0.11 26.88
CA ARG A 453 -20.52 0.25 27.83
C ARG A 453 -20.78 1.72 28.16
N ASP A 454 -19.72 2.49 28.34
CA ASP A 454 -19.78 3.81 28.95
C ASP A 454 -19.92 4.95 27.92
N HIS A 455 -19.66 4.67 26.63
CA HIS A 455 -19.67 5.68 25.57
C HIS A 455 -20.41 5.22 24.31
N ALA A 456 -21.35 6.05 23.83
CA ALA A 456 -22.17 5.76 22.66
C ALA A 456 -21.36 5.53 21.37
N TRP A 457 -20.26 6.28 21.18
CA TRP A 457 -19.39 6.11 20.00
C TRP A 457 -18.71 4.73 19.98
N ALA A 458 -18.32 4.21 21.16
CA ALA A 458 -17.67 2.91 21.27
C ALA A 458 -18.69 1.77 21.23
N ALA A 459 -19.90 1.98 21.77
CA ALA A 459 -21.03 1.09 21.58
C ALA A 459 -21.35 0.90 20.08
N ALA A 460 -21.40 1.99 19.30
CA ALA A 460 -21.64 1.92 17.86
C ALA A 460 -20.57 1.10 17.11
N ILE A 461 -19.29 1.20 17.52
CA ILE A 461 -18.22 0.37 16.94
C ILE A 461 -18.45 -1.11 17.27
N ARG A 462 -18.72 -1.44 18.55
CA ARG A 462 -19.06 -2.81 18.96
C ARG A 462 -20.24 -3.35 18.15
N ASP A 463 -21.30 -2.57 18.02
CA ASP A 463 -22.52 -2.99 17.32
C ASP A 463 -22.27 -3.20 15.82
N SER A 464 -21.42 -2.38 15.21
CA SER A 464 -20.97 -2.60 13.83
C SER A 464 -20.17 -3.89 13.68
N LEU A 465 -19.30 -4.24 14.63
CA LEU A 465 -18.54 -5.49 14.62
C LEU A 465 -19.45 -6.71 14.81
N VAL A 466 -20.45 -6.60 15.69
CA VAL A 466 -21.49 -7.62 15.89
C VAL A 466 -22.30 -7.83 14.62
N ALA A 467 -22.73 -6.74 13.96
CA ALA A 467 -23.45 -6.80 12.70
C ALA A 467 -22.59 -7.43 11.59
N ALA A 468 -21.29 -7.11 11.53
CA ALA A 468 -20.37 -7.70 10.58
C ALA A 468 -20.16 -9.20 10.81
N ALA A 469 -20.17 -9.67 12.06
CA ALA A 469 -20.03 -11.09 12.39
C ALA A 469 -21.30 -11.92 12.17
N LYS A 470 -22.47 -11.27 12.04
CA LYS A 470 -23.79 -11.91 11.96
C LYS A 470 -23.88 -13.05 10.93
N PRO A 471 -23.38 -12.93 9.68
CA PRO A 471 -23.52 -14.01 8.69
C PRO A 471 -22.93 -15.34 9.14
N TRP A 472 -21.85 -15.33 9.92
CA TRP A 472 -21.22 -16.55 10.43
C TRP A 472 -21.86 -17.06 11.73
N MET A 473 -22.47 -16.15 12.50
CA MET A 473 -23.22 -16.55 13.70
C MET A 473 -24.51 -17.29 13.35
N GLU A 474 -25.06 -17.06 12.17
CA GLU A 474 -26.27 -17.75 11.66
C GLU A 474 -25.97 -19.16 11.12
N LEU A 475 -24.71 -19.48 10.83
CA LEU A 475 -24.29 -20.80 10.38
C LEU A 475 -24.12 -21.76 11.56
N SER A 476 -24.53 -23.02 11.37
CA SER A 476 -24.19 -24.11 12.28
C SER A 476 -22.68 -24.37 12.30
N ASP A 477 -22.20 -25.11 13.32
CA ASP A 477 -20.77 -25.45 13.40
C ASP A 477 -20.35 -26.33 12.23
N ASP A 478 -21.20 -27.28 11.80
CA ASP A 478 -20.93 -28.13 10.64
C ASP A 478 -20.86 -27.32 9.34
N GLU A 479 -21.71 -26.32 9.17
CA GLU A 479 -21.65 -25.42 8.02
C GLU A 479 -20.38 -24.59 8.00
N LEU A 480 -19.96 -24.04 9.15
CA LEU A 480 -18.71 -23.29 9.27
C LEU A 480 -17.49 -24.18 9.01
N TRP A 481 -17.44 -25.34 9.64
CA TRP A 481 -16.38 -26.32 9.47
C TRP A 481 -16.30 -26.74 8.00
N GLY A 482 -17.45 -26.97 7.35
CA GLY A 482 -17.55 -27.29 5.94
C GLY A 482 -17.20 -26.16 4.95
N LEU A 483 -16.95 -24.92 5.41
CA LEU A 483 -16.53 -23.83 4.51
C LEU A 483 -15.12 -24.03 3.95
N MET A 484 -14.22 -24.66 4.71
CA MET A 484 -12.86 -24.89 4.26
C MET A 484 -12.81 -26.01 3.23
N PHE A 485 -12.24 -25.72 2.07
CA PHE A 485 -12.04 -26.66 0.98
C PHE A 485 -10.65 -27.32 1.05
N GLY A 486 -10.47 -28.48 0.41
CA GLY A 486 -9.18 -29.17 0.30
C GLY A 486 -8.35 -28.77 -0.93
N SER A 487 -7.13 -29.30 -1.05
CA SER A 487 -6.19 -29.00 -2.14
C SER A 487 -6.47 -29.70 -3.47
N SER A 488 -7.56 -30.48 -3.57
CA SER A 488 -7.86 -31.34 -4.72
C SER A 488 -8.36 -30.61 -5.97
N ILE A 489 -8.77 -29.35 -5.84
CA ILE A 489 -9.15 -28.49 -6.98
C ILE A 489 -8.01 -27.51 -7.22
N ARG A 490 -7.58 -27.37 -8.48
CA ARG A 490 -6.58 -26.35 -8.81
C ARG A 490 -7.13 -24.95 -8.60
N ARG A 491 -6.35 -24.17 -7.86
CA ARG A 491 -6.67 -22.78 -7.53
C ARG A 491 -6.06 -21.90 -8.59
N ALA A 492 -6.88 -21.07 -9.21
CA ALA A 492 -6.47 -20.22 -10.31
C ALA A 492 -6.51 -18.77 -9.86
N TRP A 493 -5.45 -18.01 -10.12
CA TRP A 493 -5.40 -16.60 -9.75
C TRP A 493 -6.38 -15.74 -10.57
N GLN A 494 -6.96 -16.32 -11.62
CA GLN A 494 -7.97 -15.69 -12.47
C GLN A 494 -8.83 -16.75 -13.15
N VAL A 495 -10.05 -16.36 -13.57
CA VAL A 495 -10.90 -17.21 -14.41
C VAL A 495 -10.22 -17.46 -15.76
N TRP A 496 -9.80 -16.37 -16.42
CA TRP A 496 -8.96 -16.36 -17.63
C TRP A 496 -8.28 -14.97 -17.72
N SER A 497 -6.96 -14.92 -17.93
CA SER A 497 -6.14 -13.70 -17.77
C SER A 497 -6.51 -12.54 -18.70
N ASP A 498 -6.67 -12.81 -19.99
CA ASP A 498 -7.12 -11.86 -21.01
C ASP A 498 -8.43 -12.35 -21.62
N GLY A 499 -9.35 -12.75 -20.72
CA GLY A 499 -10.56 -13.45 -21.09
C GLY A 499 -11.75 -12.56 -21.40
N HIS A 500 -12.81 -13.20 -21.87
CA HIS A 500 -14.12 -12.61 -22.05
C HIS A 500 -15.19 -13.47 -21.38
N CYS A 501 -16.37 -12.91 -21.15
CA CYS A 501 -17.51 -13.68 -20.65
C CYS A 501 -18.02 -14.66 -21.72
N PRO A 502 -18.20 -15.97 -21.42
CA PRO A 502 -18.73 -16.91 -22.41
C PRO A 502 -20.11 -16.53 -22.95
N ALA A 503 -20.94 -15.84 -22.15
CA ALA A 503 -22.29 -15.46 -22.53
C ALA A 503 -22.33 -14.18 -23.38
N CYS A 504 -21.79 -13.07 -22.87
CA CYS A 504 -21.90 -11.78 -23.57
C CYS A 504 -20.73 -11.46 -24.50
N LYS A 505 -19.69 -12.30 -24.51
CA LYS A 505 -18.45 -12.16 -25.29
C LYS A 505 -17.68 -10.85 -25.07
N LYS A 506 -18.09 -10.02 -24.10
CA LYS A 506 -17.37 -8.81 -23.70
C LYS A 506 -16.13 -9.16 -22.89
N PRO A 507 -15.04 -8.38 -23.00
CA PRO A 507 -13.84 -8.55 -22.19
C PRO A 507 -14.18 -8.57 -20.69
N VAL A 508 -13.60 -9.54 -19.98
CA VAL A 508 -13.58 -9.63 -18.53
C VAL A 508 -12.16 -10.08 -18.16
N PRO A 509 -11.18 -9.17 -18.27
CA PRO A 509 -9.78 -9.46 -17.98
C PRO A 509 -9.55 -9.79 -16.50
N MET A 510 -8.31 -10.13 -16.19
CA MET A 510 -7.86 -10.58 -14.88
C MET A 510 -8.44 -9.75 -13.71
N TYR A 511 -8.97 -10.46 -12.70
CA TYR A 511 -9.61 -9.95 -11.47
C TYR A 511 -11.01 -9.32 -11.60
N GLU A 512 -11.56 -9.15 -12.81
CA GLU A 512 -12.86 -8.48 -12.95
C GLU A 512 -14.07 -9.35 -12.59
N TRP A 513 -13.92 -10.67 -12.57
CA TRP A 513 -14.99 -11.58 -12.16
C TRP A 513 -15.33 -11.38 -10.67
N VAL A 514 -16.62 -11.25 -10.35
CA VAL A 514 -17.08 -10.83 -9.02
C VAL A 514 -17.64 -12.03 -8.24
N PRO A 515 -16.95 -12.54 -7.20
CA PRO A 515 -17.54 -13.49 -6.26
C PRO A 515 -18.37 -12.79 -5.17
N ASP A 516 -19.39 -13.48 -4.67
CA ASP A 516 -20.08 -13.16 -3.43
C ASP A 516 -20.34 -14.46 -2.66
N ALA A 517 -19.35 -14.93 -1.90
CA ALA A 517 -19.39 -16.26 -1.30
C ALA A 517 -20.50 -16.44 -0.25
N LEU A 518 -21.00 -15.35 0.34
CA LEU A 518 -22.05 -15.40 1.35
C LEU A 518 -23.45 -15.40 0.72
N LYS A 519 -23.66 -14.66 -0.37
CA LYS A 519 -24.99 -14.58 -1.03
C LYS A 519 -25.12 -15.49 -2.25
N GLN A 520 -24.00 -15.81 -2.91
CA GLN A 520 -23.93 -16.57 -4.16
C GLN A 520 -22.77 -17.58 -4.08
N PRO A 521 -22.89 -18.57 -3.17
CA PRO A 521 -21.83 -19.54 -2.96
C PRO A 521 -21.55 -20.34 -4.23
N TRP A 522 -20.28 -20.61 -4.48
CA TRP A 522 -19.77 -21.37 -5.64
C TRP A 522 -20.10 -20.76 -7.01
N LYS A 523 -20.33 -19.44 -7.06
CA LYS A 523 -20.56 -18.70 -8.31
C LYS A 523 -19.64 -17.49 -8.43
N MET A 524 -19.28 -17.18 -9.67
CA MET A 524 -18.64 -15.96 -10.13
C MET A 524 -19.62 -15.21 -11.03
N ARG A 525 -19.80 -13.92 -10.78
CA ARG A 525 -20.66 -13.05 -11.57
C ARG A 525 -19.84 -12.30 -12.62
N CYS A 526 -20.33 -12.29 -13.85
CA CYS A 526 -19.79 -11.45 -14.91
C CYS A 526 -20.14 -9.97 -14.63
N PRO A 527 -19.17 -9.04 -14.58
CA PRO A 527 -19.44 -7.63 -14.32
C PRO A 527 -20.15 -6.93 -15.49
N GLN A 528 -20.11 -7.54 -16.69
CA GLN A 528 -20.64 -6.93 -17.92
C GLN A 528 -22.11 -7.26 -18.17
N CYS A 529 -22.56 -8.47 -17.83
CA CYS A 529 -23.92 -8.94 -18.10
C CYS A 529 -24.61 -9.59 -16.90
N ASN A 530 -23.97 -9.61 -15.73
CA ASN A 530 -24.48 -10.20 -14.48
C ASN A 530 -24.76 -11.71 -14.50
N GLU A 531 -24.41 -12.40 -15.59
CA GLU A 531 -24.49 -13.86 -15.69
C GLU A 531 -23.62 -14.54 -14.63
N LEU A 532 -24.15 -15.64 -14.08
CA LEU A 532 -23.48 -16.45 -13.07
C LEU A 532 -22.83 -17.67 -13.69
N PHE A 533 -21.58 -17.91 -13.30
CA PHE A 533 -20.81 -19.07 -13.70
C PHE A 533 -20.18 -19.75 -12.47
N PRO A 534 -19.97 -21.08 -12.50
CA PRO A 534 -20.36 -21.96 -13.58
C PRO A 534 -21.88 -22.14 -13.65
N LYS A 535 -22.37 -22.70 -14.75
CA LYS A 535 -23.81 -22.86 -15.02
C LYS A 535 -24.40 -24.10 -14.34
N ASN A 536 -23.58 -25.07 -13.95
CA ASN A 536 -24.00 -26.19 -13.10
C ASN A 536 -24.12 -25.80 -11.63
N ASP A 537 -24.89 -26.57 -10.87
CA ASP A 537 -24.88 -26.52 -9.40
C ASP A 537 -23.59 -27.17 -8.89
N PHE A 538 -22.53 -26.36 -8.83
CA PHE A 538 -21.21 -26.84 -8.43
C PHE A 538 -21.19 -27.27 -6.96
N LEU A 539 -21.98 -26.65 -6.07
CA LEU A 539 -22.03 -27.08 -4.66
C LEU A 539 -22.59 -28.49 -4.54
N LYS A 540 -23.64 -28.82 -5.30
CA LYS A 540 -24.20 -30.19 -5.32
C LYS A 540 -23.20 -31.20 -5.90
N PHE A 541 -22.49 -30.84 -6.97
CA PHE A 541 -21.40 -31.64 -7.53
C PHE A 541 -20.23 -31.82 -6.55
N TYR A 542 -19.85 -30.76 -5.85
CA TYR A 542 -18.80 -30.78 -4.85
C TYR A 542 -19.16 -31.72 -3.69
N ARG A 543 -20.39 -31.59 -3.16
CA ARG A 543 -20.87 -32.41 -2.05
C ARG A 543 -20.92 -33.91 -2.38
N SER A 544 -21.23 -34.27 -3.63
CA SER A 544 -21.26 -35.69 -4.03
C SER A 544 -19.87 -36.33 -4.06
N GLY A 545 -18.80 -35.53 -4.12
CA GLY A 545 -17.41 -35.99 -4.08
C GLY A 545 -16.73 -35.89 -2.72
N LEU A 546 -17.44 -35.50 -1.64
CA LEU A 546 -16.84 -35.42 -0.31
C LEU A 546 -16.60 -36.82 0.27
N ASN A 547 -15.41 -37.05 0.82
CA ASN A 547 -15.10 -38.23 1.61
C ASN A 547 -15.56 -38.07 3.07
N GLU A 548 -15.29 -39.08 3.88
CA GLU A 548 -15.70 -39.15 5.30
C GLU A 548 -15.05 -38.06 6.15
N GLN A 549 -13.96 -37.45 5.68
CA GLN A 549 -13.28 -36.31 6.31
C GLN A 549 -13.71 -34.97 5.69
N LEU A 550 -14.76 -34.92 4.87
CA LEU A 550 -15.20 -33.75 4.10
C LEU A 550 -14.07 -33.12 3.26
N VAL A 551 -13.21 -33.95 2.68
CA VAL A 551 -12.27 -33.53 1.63
C VAL A 551 -12.86 -33.95 0.28
N PHE A 552 -12.89 -33.01 -0.65
CA PHE A 552 -13.41 -33.28 -1.99
C PHE A 552 -12.44 -34.14 -2.78
N GLU A 553 -12.97 -35.21 -3.36
CA GLU A 553 -12.26 -36.15 -4.21
C GLU A 553 -12.95 -36.17 -5.58
N PRO A 554 -12.36 -35.53 -6.62
CA PRO A 554 -12.99 -35.40 -7.93
C PRO A 554 -13.45 -36.74 -8.55
N GLN A 555 -12.73 -37.82 -8.27
CA GLN A 555 -13.03 -39.18 -8.71
C GLN A 555 -14.29 -39.79 -8.06
N ARG A 556 -14.69 -39.30 -6.88
CA ARG A 556 -15.91 -39.73 -6.18
C ARG A 556 -17.14 -38.93 -6.61
N ALA A 557 -16.93 -37.75 -7.19
CA ALA A 557 -18.01 -36.82 -7.53
C ALA A 557 -18.92 -37.36 -8.63
N ASP A 558 -20.23 -37.23 -8.41
CA ASP A 558 -21.27 -37.64 -9.36
C ASP A 558 -21.26 -36.74 -10.60
N ARG A 559 -20.63 -37.23 -11.67
CA ARG A 559 -20.51 -36.51 -12.95
C ARG A 559 -21.85 -36.30 -13.66
N SER A 560 -22.94 -36.99 -13.26
CA SER A 560 -24.28 -36.72 -13.80
C SER A 560 -24.81 -35.33 -13.43
N LEU A 561 -24.20 -34.68 -12.42
CA LEU A 561 -24.52 -33.31 -11.99
C LEU A 561 -23.81 -32.23 -12.82
N LEU A 562 -22.94 -32.61 -13.76
CA LEU A 562 -22.21 -31.68 -14.61
C LEU A 562 -23.03 -31.27 -15.84
N PHE A 563 -24.10 -30.52 -15.61
CA PHE A 563 -24.91 -29.93 -16.68
C PHE A 563 -25.34 -28.52 -16.33
N ASN A 564 -25.63 -27.71 -17.34
CA ASN A 564 -26.15 -26.38 -17.17
C ASN A 564 -27.55 -26.46 -16.52
N ALA A 565 -27.71 -25.94 -15.30
CA ALA A 565 -28.95 -26.06 -14.54
C ALA A 565 -30.13 -25.33 -15.21
N GLU A 566 -29.84 -24.35 -16.09
CA GLU A 566 -30.84 -23.63 -16.89
C GLU A 566 -31.27 -24.44 -18.13
N HIS A 567 -30.50 -25.48 -18.51
CA HIS A 567 -30.68 -26.33 -19.69
C HIS A 567 -30.53 -27.82 -19.33
N PRO A 568 -31.45 -28.39 -18.53
CA PRO A 568 -31.32 -29.75 -17.98
C PRO A 568 -31.51 -30.87 -19.01
N ASP A 569 -32.17 -30.60 -20.13
CA ASP A 569 -32.36 -31.57 -21.21
C ASP A 569 -31.03 -31.87 -21.90
N ALA A 570 -30.64 -33.15 -21.95
CA ALA A 570 -29.40 -33.60 -22.57
C ALA A 570 -29.35 -33.35 -24.09
N SER A 571 -30.50 -33.13 -24.73
CA SER A 571 -30.60 -32.78 -26.15
C SER A 571 -30.45 -31.28 -26.42
N ASP A 572 -30.49 -30.42 -25.40
CA ASP A 572 -30.29 -28.97 -25.56
C ASP A 572 -28.82 -28.66 -25.90
N PRO A 573 -28.51 -27.93 -26.99
CA PRO A 573 -27.14 -27.54 -27.32
C PRO A 573 -26.41 -26.78 -26.19
N ARG A 574 -27.14 -26.12 -25.29
CA ARG A 574 -26.59 -25.39 -24.13
C ARG A 574 -26.44 -26.25 -22.88
N HIS A 575 -26.78 -27.53 -22.92
CA HIS A 575 -26.67 -28.45 -21.78
C HIS A 575 -25.26 -28.48 -21.17
N ARG A 576 -24.22 -28.29 -21.98
CA ARG A 576 -22.80 -28.27 -21.55
C ARG A 576 -22.20 -26.86 -21.43
N PHE A 577 -22.94 -25.83 -21.81
CA PHE A 577 -22.45 -24.46 -21.81
C PHE A 577 -22.17 -23.97 -20.38
N GLY A 578 -20.98 -23.41 -20.16
CA GLY A 578 -20.58 -22.84 -18.87
C GLY A 578 -20.42 -23.84 -17.72
N VAL A 579 -20.42 -25.15 -18.00
CA VAL A 579 -20.28 -26.21 -16.98
C VAL A 579 -18.81 -26.34 -16.55
N ASP A 580 -18.56 -26.28 -15.25
CA ASP A 580 -17.23 -26.41 -14.63
C ASP A 580 -17.23 -27.60 -13.68
N ASP A 581 -16.22 -28.45 -13.78
CA ASP A 581 -16.01 -29.64 -12.94
C ASP A 581 -14.90 -29.46 -11.90
N GLY A 582 -14.44 -28.22 -11.70
CA GLY A 582 -13.38 -27.81 -10.78
C GLY A 582 -12.13 -27.37 -11.55
N GLU A 583 -11.92 -27.89 -12.75
CA GLU A 583 -10.76 -27.59 -13.58
C GLU A 583 -11.07 -26.54 -14.68
N GLY A 584 -12.26 -25.97 -14.67
CA GLY A 584 -12.71 -24.92 -15.58
C GLY A 584 -13.52 -25.42 -16.78
N TYR A 585 -14.45 -24.59 -17.21
CA TYR A 585 -15.20 -24.75 -18.46
C TYR A 585 -14.29 -24.55 -19.68
N VAL A 586 -14.48 -25.33 -20.75
CA VAL A 586 -13.68 -25.27 -21.98
C VAL A 586 -14.57 -25.11 -23.20
N GLU A 587 -14.22 -24.16 -24.07
CA GLU A 587 -14.86 -23.87 -25.36
C GLU A 587 -13.78 -23.31 -26.30
N ASP A 588 -13.71 -23.77 -27.55
CA ASP A 588 -12.77 -23.30 -28.58
C ASP A 588 -11.29 -23.23 -28.15
N GLY A 589 -10.84 -24.22 -27.37
CA GLY A 589 -9.46 -24.30 -26.85
C GLY A 589 -9.16 -23.27 -25.75
N LYS A 590 -10.15 -22.49 -25.30
CA LYS A 590 -10.06 -21.57 -24.16
C LYS A 590 -10.63 -22.23 -22.91
N ARG A 591 -10.14 -21.82 -21.73
CA ARG A 591 -10.53 -22.40 -20.44
C ARG A 591 -10.85 -21.31 -19.43
N TRP A 592 -12.05 -21.37 -18.85
CA TRP A 592 -12.54 -20.48 -17.81
C TRP A 592 -12.56 -21.22 -16.46
N ARG A 593 -11.65 -20.88 -15.57
CA ARG A 593 -11.50 -21.50 -14.25
C ARG A 593 -12.36 -20.77 -13.21
N PHE A 594 -13.68 -20.86 -13.35
CA PHE A 594 -14.62 -20.17 -12.47
C PHE A 594 -14.43 -20.61 -11.02
N ILE A 595 -14.41 -21.93 -10.80
CA ILE A 595 -14.26 -22.48 -9.45
C ILE A 595 -12.85 -22.25 -8.92
N GLY A 596 -11.81 -22.48 -9.74
CA GLY A 596 -10.43 -22.24 -9.32
C GLY A 596 -10.19 -20.81 -8.82
N ALA A 597 -10.79 -19.80 -9.45
CA ALA A 597 -10.74 -18.41 -8.99
C ALA A 597 -11.67 -18.15 -7.79
N TYR A 598 -12.88 -18.70 -7.80
CA TYR A 598 -13.83 -18.58 -6.69
C TYR A 598 -13.25 -19.09 -5.37
N LEU A 599 -12.51 -20.19 -5.38
CA LEU A 599 -11.88 -20.74 -4.17
C LEU A 599 -10.93 -19.75 -3.50
N ILE A 600 -10.20 -18.93 -4.27
CA ILE A 600 -9.31 -17.89 -3.74
C ILE A 600 -10.11 -16.65 -3.30
N PHE A 601 -10.88 -16.05 -4.22
CA PHE A 601 -11.44 -14.72 -3.99
C PHE A 601 -12.78 -14.74 -3.26
N GLY A 602 -13.59 -15.78 -3.46
CA GLY A 602 -14.83 -16.02 -2.73
C GLY A 602 -14.56 -16.82 -1.47
N GLN A 603 -14.32 -18.11 -1.61
CA GLN A 603 -14.32 -19.05 -0.48
C GLN A 603 -13.24 -18.70 0.58
N TRP A 604 -11.98 -18.57 0.17
CA TRP A 604 -10.88 -18.26 1.10
C TRP A 604 -10.98 -16.83 1.66
N LYS A 605 -10.99 -15.81 0.79
CA LYS A 605 -10.94 -14.40 1.24
C LYS A 605 -12.24 -13.93 1.88
N GLN A 606 -13.39 -14.16 1.25
CA GLN A 606 -14.68 -13.64 1.75
C GLN A 606 -15.32 -14.54 2.81
N ALA A 607 -15.31 -15.86 2.67
CA ALA A 607 -16.01 -16.73 3.63
C ALA A 607 -15.13 -17.11 4.84
N ILE A 608 -13.90 -17.59 4.61
CA ILE A 608 -13.06 -18.15 5.68
C ILE A 608 -12.27 -17.05 6.43
N VAL A 609 -11.41 -16.32 5.72
CA VAL A 609 -10.52 -15.32 6.33
C VAL A 609 -11.32 -14.16 6.93
N SER A 610 -12.32 -13.66 6.21
CA SER A 610 -13.18 -12.58 6.75
C SER A 610 -14.03 -13.07 7.91
N GLY A 611 -14.49 -14.32 7.91
CA GLY A 611 -15.21 -14.92 9.03
C GLY A 611 -14.37 -14.98 10.29
N ILE A 612 -13.17 -15.56 10.21
CA ILE A 612 -12.22 -15.62 11.33
C ILE A 612 -11.96 -14.21 11.88
N ARG A 613 -11.72 -13.22 11.01
CA ARG A 613 -11.44 -11.84 11.42
C ARG A 613 -12.64 -11.17 12.09
N ASN A 614 -13.83 -11.25 11.50
CA ASN A 614 -15.03 -10.59 12.01
C ASN A 614 -15.50 -11.22 13.33
N LEU A 615 -15.48 -12.55 13.42
CA LEU A 615 -15.81 -13.27 14.66
C LEU A 615 -14.79 -12.95 15.76
N ALA A 616 -13.49 -12.97 15.47
CA ALA A 616 -12.47 -12.61 16.46
C ALA A 616 -12.61 -11.14 16.92
N ALA A 617 -12.89 -10.21 16.00
CA ALA A 617 -13.11 -8.80 16.34
C ALA A 617 -14.37 -8.61 17.20
N ALA A 618 -15.47 -9.30 16.88
CA ALA A 618 -16.69 -9.29 17.68
C ALA A 618 -16.42 -9.84 19.09
N TYR A 619 -15.72 -10.97 19.23
CA TYR A 619 -15.32 -11.50 20.53
C TYR A 619 -14.50 -10.48 21.35
N VAL A 620 -13.52 -9.84 20.73
CA VAL A 620 -12.71 -8.80 21.40
C VAL A 620 -13.61 -7.68 21.91
N ALA A 621 -14.55 -7.20 21.10
CA ALA A 621 -15.42 -6.07 21.42
C ALA A 621 -16.54 -6.40 22.43
N THR A 622 -17.07 -7.62 22.43
CA THR A 622 -18.23 -8.00 23.26
C THR A 622 -17.84 -8.81 24.49
N GLY A 623 -16.86 -9.70 24.35
CA GLY A 623 -16.57 -10.74 25.34
C GLY A 623 -17.50 -11.93 25.31
N ASP A 624 -18.39 -12.01 24.33
CA ASP A 624 -19.28 -13.14 24.15
C ASP A 624 -18.49 -14.34 23.54
N PRO A 625 -18.33 -15.44 24.29
CA PRO A 625 -17.55 -16.59 23.85
C PRO A 625 -18.13 -17.28 22.62
N ALA A 626 -19.40 -17.06 22.26
CA ALA A 626 -19.99 -17.66 21.06
C ALA A 626 -19.24 -17.25 19.78
N TYR A 627 -18.76 -16.01 19.69
CA TYR A 627 -17.93 -15.55 18.57
C TYR A 627 -16.57 -16.26 18.54
N ALA A 628 -15.93 -16.43 19.70
CA ALA A 628 -14.64 -17.11 19.80
C ALA A 628 -14.77 -18.59 19.42
N HIS A 629 -15.86 -19.24 19.84
CA HIS A 629 -16.20 -20.62 19.46
C HIS A 629 -16.31 -20.77 17.95
N LYS A 630 -17.14 -19.95 17.30
CA LYS A 630 -17.34 -19.97 15.84
C LYS A 630 -16.05 -19.69 15.07
N ALA A 631 -15.21 -18.76 15.57
CA ALA A 631 -13.88 -18.52 15.01
C ALA A 631 -12.96 -19.73 15.18
N GLY A 632 -13.05 -20.41 16.33
CA GLY A 632 -12.35 -21.65 16.63
C GLY A 632 -12.70 -22.77 15.65
N VAL A 633 -13.99 -22.97 15.35
CA VAL A 633 -14.45 -23.97 14.36
C VAL A 633 -13.83 -23.75 12.98
N LEU A 634 -13.77 -22.50 12.52
CA LEU A 634 -13.09 -22.18 11.25
C LEU A 634 -11.59 -22.43 11.32
N LEU A 635 -10.94 -22.00 12.40
CA LEU A 635 -9.49 -22.16 12.58
C LEU A 635 -9.07 -23.63 12.69
N ASP A 636 -9.88 -24.44 13.36
CA ASP A 636 -9.70 -25.89 13.49
C ASP A 636 -9.63 -26.53 12.11
N ARG A 637 -10.63 -26.28 11.26
CA ARG A 637 -10.61 -26.86 9.92
C ARG A 637 -9.51 -26.29 9.01
N VAL A 638 -9.18 -25.01 9.17
CA VAL A 638 -8.01 -24.44 8.48
C VAL A 638 -6.73 -25.17 8.90
N ALA A 639 -6.56 -25.50 10.18
CA ALA A 639 -5.39 -26.21 10.67
C ALA A 639 -5.28 -27.64 10.09
N ASP A 640 -6.40 -28.32 9.88
CA ASP A 640 -6.43 -29.65 9.24
C ASP A 640 -5.93 -29.61 7.79
N LEU A 641 -6.45 -28.67 6.99
CA LEU A 641 -6.31 -28.71 5.54
C LEU A 641 -5.22 -27.79 5.01
N TYR A 642 -4.97 -26.64 5.63
CA TYR A 642 -3.99 -25.67 5.13
C TYR A 642 -2.58 -26.27 4.89
N PRO A 643 -2.06 -27.18 5.76
CA PRO A 643 -0.77 -27.82 5.54
C PRO A 643 -0.68 -28.70 4.28
N THR A 644 -1.82 -29.14 3.71
CA THR A 644 -1.83 -30.01 2.52
C THR A 644 -1.75 -29.25 1.20
N PHE A 645 -1.81 -27.92 1.23
CA PHE A 645 -1.77 -27.11 0.02
C PHE A 645 -0.34 -26.82 -0.43
N ASP A 646 -0.09 -26.98 -1.73
CA ASP A 646 1.19 -26.70 -2.37
C ASP A 646 0.96 -25.78 -3.57
N VAL A 647 1.41 -24.53 -3.47
CA VAL A 647 1.18 -23.52 -4.53
C VAL A 647 1.82 -23.94 -5.86
N GLY A 648 2.98 -24.60 -5.82
CA GLY A 648 3.67 -25.03 -7.03
C GLY A 648 2.92 -26.14 -7.77
N LYS A 649 2.13 -26.95 -7.05
CA LYS A 649 1.37 -28.07 -7.61
C LYS A 649 -0.07 -27.71 -7.92
N ASP A 650 -0.75 -27.05 -7.00
CA ASP A 650 -2.20 -26.85 -7.07
C ASP A 650 -2.57 -25.41 -7.48
N GLY A 651 -1.59 -24.54 -7.73
CA GLY A 651 -1.80 -23.19 -8.24
C GLY A 651 -1.72 -23.08 -9.76
N VAL A 652 -2.46 -22.13 -10.33
CA VAL A 652 -2.37 -21.71 -11.74
C VAL A 652 -2.34 -20.19 -11.82
N MET A 653 -1.37 -19.63 -12.56
CA MET A 653 -1.22 -18.20 -12.81
C MET A 653 -0.89 -17.97 -14.28
N TYR A 654 -1.54 -17.00 -14.94
CA TYR A 654 -1.39 -16.73 -16.38
C TYR A 654 -1.38 -17.99 -17.26
N GLU A 655 -2.38 -18.86 -17.05
CA GLU A 655 -2.59 -20.11 -17.80
C GLU A 655 -1.44 -21.14 -17.68
N GLY A 656 -0.46 -20.90 -16.81
CA GLY A 656 0.66 -21.79 -16.50
C GLY A 656 0.87 -22.02 -14.99
N ALA A 657 1.93 -22.74 -14.64
CA ALA A 657 2.30 -22.96 -13.24
C ALA A 657 2.82 -21.66 -12.60
N PRO A 658 2.43 -21.34 -11.35
CA PRO A 658 2.89 -20.16 -10.65
C PRO A 658 4.40 -20.23 -10.40
N ARG A 659 5.12 -19.14 -10.69
CA ARG A 659 6.57 -19.04 -10.46
C ARG A 659 6.91 -18.61 -9.02
N SER A 660 5.94 -18.03 -8.30
CA SER A 660 5.94 -17.74 -6.85
C SER A 660 4.55 -17.22 -6.44
N GLY A 661 4.15 -17.37 -5.16
CA GLY A 661 2.90 -16.80 -4.63
C GLY A 661 2.44 -17.45 -3.31
N TYR A 662 1.62 -16.72 -2.54
CA TYR A 662 0.82 -17.27 -1.43
C TYR A 662 -0.66 -17.29 -1.87
N VAL A 663 -1.38 -18.37 -1.52
CA VAL A 663 -2.87 -18.39 -1.49
C VAL A 663 -3.36 -17.78 -0.19
#